data_AF-A0AA38WMM2-F1
#
_entry.id   AF-A0AA38WMM2-F1
#
_cell.length_a   1.000
_cell.length_b   1.000
_cell.length_c   1.000
_cell.angle_alpha   90.00
_cell.angle_beta   90.00
_cell.angle_gamma   90.00
#
_symmetry.space_group_name_H-M   'P 1'
#
loop_
_entity.id
_entity.type
_entity.pdbx_description
1 polymer ?
#
loop_
_entity_poly.entity_id
_entity_poly.type
_entity_poly.pdbx_seq_one_letter_code
_entity_poly.pdbx_strand_id
1 'polypeptide(L)'
;MGAGGRMNDATTEKDVLKRVPTEKTPFEISDLKKAIPPHCFKRSLTTSFYYLFRDICICFTWYQLASNFIPLLPKPLAYIAWPLYWFCQGSSFMGIWSIGHDLGHHAFSEYQWLDDALGFVIHSAFLTPYFSFKYSHRSHHAHTNSMEYDEVWIPKRKADTMYSEVLNNPLGNLFMTVVRLLLSFPMYFTFNIHGRPYNGFVSHFYPQSPMFNDSERKLVWLSDAGMVAAFYGLYKIAASTSATWLFCIYGAPLLVMNAHFIFFTFLHHSHLSLAHYDSREWDWIRGALSTVDRNYGILNTVFHDVTCAHVVHHLISTIPHYHTVEATNAIKPILGDYYKYDDTPILKAFWRETKNCIYVEPDEGAEDSGVYWFFLNLRTFIKMGAGGRMNDATTEKDVLKRVPTEKTPFEISDLKKAIPPHCFKRSLTTSFYYLFRDICICFTWYQLASNFIPLLPKPLAYIAWPLYWFCQGSSFMGIWSIGHDLGHHAFSEYQWLDDALGFVIHSAFLTPYFSFKYSHRSHHAHTNSMEYDEVWIPKRKADTMYSEVLNNPLGNLFMTVVRLLLSFPMYFTFNIHGRPYNGFVSHFYPQSPMFNDSERKLVWLSDAGMVAAFYGLYKIAASTSATWLFCIYGAPLLVMNAHFIFFTFLHHSHLSLAHYDSREWDWIRGALSTVDRNYGILNTVFHDVTCAHVVHHLISTIPHYHTVEATNAIKPILGDYYKYDDTPILKAFWRETKNCIYVEPDEGAEDSGVYWVFGSKLYISTSKCGFEYNLINILFCRFFLNLRTFIKMGAGGRMNDATTEKDVLKRVPTEKTPFEISDLKKAIPPHCFKRSLTTSFYYLFRDICICFTWYQLASNFIPLLPKPLAYIAWPLYWFCQGSSFMGIWSIGHDLGHHAFSEYQWLDDALGFVIHSAFLTPYFSFKYSHRSHHAHTNSMEYDEVWIPKRKADTMYSEVLNNPLGNLFMTVVRLLLSFPMYFTFNIHGRPYNGFVSHFYPQSPMFNDSERKLVWLSDAGMVAAFYGLYKIAASTSATWLFCIYGAPLLVMNAHFIFFTFLHHSHLSLAHYDSREWDWIRGALSTVDRNYGILNTVFHDVTCAHVVHHLISTIPHYHTVEATNAIKPILGDYYKYDDTPILKAFWRETKNCIYVEPDEGAEDSGVYWFRR
;
A
#
# COMPACT_ATOMS: atom_id res chain seq x y z
N MET A 1 44.65 30.83 23.10
CA MET A 1 45.63 29.83 22.60
C MET A 1 45.52 28.59 23.45
N GLY A 2 45.85 27.41 22.91
CA GLY A 2 45.53 26.10 23.48
C GLY A 2 44.59 25.35 22.55
N ALA A 3 45.10 24.31 21.89
CA ALA A 3 44.35 23.54 20.91
C ALA A 3 43.65 22.36 21.59
N GLY A 4 42.31 22.35 21.54
CA GLY A 4 41.50 21.16 21.76
C GLY A 4 40.90 20.77 20.42
N GLY A 5 41.45 19.74 19.78
CA GLY A 5 41.04 19.36 18.44
C GLY A 5 39.57 18.96 18.40
N ARG A 6 38.79 19.67 17.58
CA ARG A 6 37.68 19.03 16.88
C ARG A 6 38.33 17.90 16.07
N MET A 7 38.27 16.65 16.53
CA MET A 7 38.46 15.51 15.61
C MET A 7 37.52 15.78 14.45
N ASN A 8 38.00 15.73 13.21
CA ASN A 8 37.36 16.30 12.03
C ASN A 8 37.50 15.29 10.88
N ASP A 9 36.41 14.57 10.65
CA ASP A 9 36.37 13.13 10.88
C ASP A 9 34.85 12.74 10.68
N ALA A 10 34.46 11.63 10.07
CA ALA A 10 33.11 11.06 9.95
C ALA A 10 33.27 9.59 9.48
N THR A 11 32.23 8.94 8.99
CA THR A 11 32.40 7.75 8.15
C THR A 11 31.51 7.87 6.90
N THR A 12 31.56 6.91 5.98
CA THR A 12 31.04 7.00 4.61
C THR A 12 29.73 6.24 4.52
N GLU A 13 29.11 6.22 3.35
CA GLU A 13 28.08 5.31 2.91
C GLU A 13 28.38 3.79 3.02
N LYS A 14 29.54 3.33 3.48
CA LYS A 14 30.19 2.02 3.25
C LYS A 14 30.08 0.80 4.25
N ASP A 15 29.57 0.86 5.51
CA ASP A 15 30.25 0.42 6.80
C ASP A 15 29.41 0.34 8.10
N VAL A 16 28.22 0.97 8.15
CA VAL A 16 27.10 0.18 8.71
C VAL A 16 27.15 -1.14 7.98
N LEU A 17 27.38 -1.05 6.68
CA LEU A 17 27.28 -2.07 5.68
C LEU A 17 28.30 -3.22 5.81
N LYS A 18 29.14 -3.13 6.85
CA LYS A 18 29.88 -4.20 7.53
C LYS A 18 29.10 -4.67 8.72
N ARG A 19 28.80 -5.96 8.71
CA ARG A 19 28.08 -6.71 9.75
C ARG A 19 28.43 -6.34 11.20
N VAL A 20 27.38 -6.22 12.05
CA VAL A 20 27.49 -6.73 13.43
C VAL A 20 27.73 -8.22 13.28
N PRO A 21 28.57 -8.83 14.13
CA PRO A 21 28.75 -10.26 14.12
C PRO A 21 27.45 -11.01 14.43
N THR A 22 27.42 -12.29 14.07
CA THR A 22 26.33 -13.26 14.36
C THR A 22 26.80 -14.49 15.09
N GLU A 23 28.12 -14.63 15.16
CA GLU A 23 28.83 -15.19 16.29
C GLU A 23 28.17 -14.73 17.62
N LYS A 24 28.19 -15.60 18.62
CA LYS A 24 27.64 -15.26 19.94
C LYS A 24 28.48 -14.18 20.61
N THR A 25 27.80 -13.27 21.30
CA THR A 25 28.41 -12.08 21.89
C THR A 25 29.55 -12.46 22.85
N PRO A 26 30.68 -11.73 22.83
CA PRO A 26 31.77 -11.93 23.80
C PRO A 26 31.46 -11.32 25.19
N PHE A 27 30.20 -11.02 25.47
CA PHE A 27 29.70 -10.37 26.68
C PHE A 27 28.22 -10.73 26.90
N GLU A 28 27.74 -10.61 28.14
CA GLU A 28 26.33 -10.81 28.49
C GLU A 28 25.58 -9.51 28.76
N ILE A 29 24.24 -9.58 28.84
CA ILE A 29 23.37 -8.53 29.39
C ILE A 29 23.78 -8.15 30.82
N SER A 30 24.42 -9.05 31.56
CA SER A 30 24.96 -8.78 32.89
C SER A 30 26.12 -7.78 32.84
N ASP A 31 26.98 -7.82 31.82
CA ASP A 31 28.14 -6.92 31.66
C ASP A 31 27.71 -5.51 31.24
N LEU A 32 26.74 -5.44 30.35
CA LEU A 32 26.15 -4.17 29.91
C LEU A 32 25.46 -3.45 31.09
N LYS A 33 24.77 -4.20 31.95
CA LYS A 33 24.19 -3.69 33.21
C LYS A 33 25.24 -3.25 34.24
N LYS A 34 26.47 -3.78 34.21
CA LYS A 34 27.59 -3.33 35.07
C LYS A 34 28.21 -2.03 34.58
N ALA A 35 28.14 -1.73 33.28
CA ALA A 35 28.71 -0.53 32.68
C ALA A 35 27.83 0.73 32.87
N ILE A 36 26.51 0.56 32.77
CA ILE A 36 25.54 1.66 32.88
C ILE A 36 25.58 2.30 34.28
N PRO A 37 25.63 3.64 34.41
CA PRO A 37 25.61 4.31 35.70
C PRO A 37 24.37 3.94 36.55
N PRO A 38 24.53 3.56 37.84
CA PRO A 38 23.41 3.05 38.64
C PRO A 38 22.23 4.01 38.88
N HIS A 39 22.36 5.31 38.57
CA HIS A 39 21.24 6.24 38.62
C HIS A 39 20.37 6.21 37.36
N CYS A 40 20.88 5.75 36.20
CA CYS A 40 20.11 5.66 34.98
C CYS A 40 18.84 4.79 35.14
N PHE A 41 18.91 3.77 36.01
CA PHE A 41 17.80 2.89 36.34
C PHE A 41 16.71 3.50 37.26
N LYS A 42 16.81 4.77 37.66
CA LYS A 42 15.90 5.39 38.65
C LYS A 42 14.80 6.21 37.97
N ARG A 43 13.55 5.80 38.20
CA ARG A 43 12.35 6.44 37.62
C ARG A 43 11.87 7.58 38.52
N SER A 44 12.05 8.80 38.05
CA SER A 44 11.79 10.04 38.77
C SER A 44 10.43 10.60 38.35
N LEU A 45 9.40 10.29 39.14
CA LEU A 45 8.02 10.68 38.86
C LEU A 45 7.87 12.19 38.54
N THR A 46 8.61 13.05 39.24
CA THR A 46 8.64 14.50 38.99
C THR A 46 9.24 14.85 37.63
N THR A 47 10.29 14.15 37.20
CA THR A 47 10.91 14.34 35.89
C THR A 47 9.98 13.86 34.79
N SER A 48 9.42 12.65 34.91
CA SER A 48 8.52 12.07 33.92
C SER A 48 7.26 12.92 33.72
N PHE A 49 6.66 13.46 34.79
CA PHE A 49 5.54 14.40 34.68
C PHE A 49 5.93 15.78 34.14
N TYR A 50 7.16 16.26 34.36
CA TYR A 50 7.64 17.49 33.74
C TYR A 50 7.64 17.36 32.20
N TYR A 51 8.17 16.27 31.66
CA TYR A 51 8.16 16.01 30.21
C TYR A 51 6.72 15.86 29.66
N LEU A 52 5.83 15.14 30.36
CA LEU A 52 4.42 15.00 29.96
C LEU A 52 3.68 16.34 29.93
N PHE A 53 3.84 17.17 30.98
CA PHE A 53 3.17 18.47 31.08
C PHE A 53 3.74 19.48 30.07
N ARG A 54 5.06 19.49 29.86
CA ARG A 54 5.75 20.27 28.83
C ARG A 54 5.12 20.02 27.47
N ASP A 55 4.93 18.77 27.09
CA ASP A 55 4.41 18.42 25.76
C ASP A 55 2.94 18.75 25.59
N ILE A 56 2.12 18.59 26.64
CA ILE A 56 0.73 19.06 26.66
C ILE A 56 0.65 20.58 26.48
N CYS A 57 1.55 21.35 27.13
CA CYS A 57 1.61 22.80 26.96
C CYS A 57 2.06 23.22 25.56
N ILE A 58 3.05 22.54 24.98
CA ILE A 58 3.46 22.75 23.58
C ILE A 58 2.28 22.43 22.64
N CYS A 59 1.56 21.33 22.88
CA CYS A 59 0.36 20.96 22.12
C CYS A 59 -0.72 22.03 22.15
N PHE A 60 -1.07 22.52 23.34
CA PHE A 60 -2.08 23.55 23.51
C PHE A 60 -1.67 24.87 22.86
N THR A 61 -0.38 25.25 22.95
CA THR A 61 0.17 26.46 22.33
C THR A 61 -0.01 26.43 20.81
N TRP A 62 0.34 25.32 20.16
CA TRP A 62 0.13 25.17 18.72
C TRP A 62 -1.35 25.22 18.33
N TYR A 63 -2.21 24.54 19.08
CA TYR A 63 -3.67 24.58 18.87
C TYR A 63 -4.25 26.00 18.92
N GLN A 64 -3.79 26.82 19.87
CA GLN A 64 -4.22 28.22 19.98
C GLN A 64 -3.68 29.10 18.84
N LEU A 65 -2.43 28.87 18.40
CA LEU A 65 -1.87 29.59 17.25
C LEU A 65 -2.67 29.31 15.98
N ALA A 66 -3.04 28.04 15.74
CA ALA A 66 -3.80 27.64 14.56
C ALA A 66 -5.28 28.02 14.58
N SER A 67 -5.95 27.92 15.73
CA SER A 67 -7.38 28.19 15.81
C SER A 67 -7.71 29.67 15.63
N ASN A 68 -6.83 30.57 16.09
CA ASN A 68 -7.13 32.00 16.18
C ASN A 68 -6.52 32.84 15.04
N PHE A 69 -5.23 32.68 14.72
CA PHE A 69 -4.52 33.60 13.81
C PHE A 69 -4.62 33.19 12.35
N ILE A 70 -4.87 31.92 12.11
CA ILE A 70 -4.64 31.26 10.82
C ILE A 70 -5.83 31.31 9.85
N PRO A 71 -7.11 31.33 10.29
CA PRO A 71 -8.24 31.64 9.41
C PRO A 71 -8.27 33.11 8.97
N LEU A 72 -7.51 33.99 9.64
CA LEU A 72 -7.40 35.42 9.35
C LEU A 72 -6.39 35.74 8.23
N LEU A 73 -5.58 34.76 7.81
CA LEU A 73 -4.55 34.98 6.81
C LEU A 73 -5.14 35.03 5.38
N PRO A 74 -4.63 35.87 4.47
CA PRO A 74 -5.09 35.91 3.07
C PRO A 74 -4.99 34.55 2.40
N LYS A 75 -5.93 34.13 1.54
CA LYS A 75 -5.98 32.73 1.02
C LYS A 75 -4.69 32.11 0.47
N PRO A 76 -3.66 32.81 -0.03
CA PRO A 76 -2.34 32.20 -0.30
C PRO A 76 -1.52 31.92 0.96
N LEU A 77 -1.63 32.75 2.01
CA LEU A 77 -1.00 32.58 3.33
C LEU A 77 -1.86 31.76 4.30
N ALA A 78 -3.18 31.87 4.26
CA ALA A 78 -4.06 30.75 4.51
C ALA A 78 -4.09 29.81 3.29
N TYR A 79 -2.96 29.63 2.59
CA TYR A 79 -2.49 28.37 2.03
C TYR A 79 -1.04 28.05 2.52
N ILE A 80 -0.24 28.99 3.06
CA ILE A 80 1.14 28.86 3.64
C ILE A 80 1.20 28.67 5.20
N ALA A 81 0.11 28.90 5.93
CA ALA A 81 0.04 28.89 7.41
C ALA A 81 -1.08 27.99 7.95
N TRP A 82 -1.98 27.50 7.09
CA TRP A 82 -2.63 26.22 7.39
C TRP A 82 -1.52 25.12 7.48
N PRO A 83 -0.42 25.18 6.70
CA PRO A 83 0.91 25.69 7.02
C PRO A 83 1.49 25.60 8.45
N LEU A 84 2.82 25.68 8.59
CA LEU A 84 3.60 25.85 9.84
C LEU A 84 3.39 24.82 10.97
N TYR A 85 2.16 24.64 11.42
CA TYR A 85 1.57 23.86 12.53
C TYR A 85 1.87 22.34 12.52
N TRP A 86 2.51 21.92 11.43
CA TRP A 86 2.99 20.68 10.82
C TRP A 86 3.39 19.51 11.72
N PHE A 87 4.48 18.87 11.35
CA PHE A 87 5.63 18.90 12.23
C PHE A 87 5.32 19.42 13.61
N CYS A 88 5.07 20.73 13.74
CA CYS A 88 5.10 21.42 15.01
C CYS A 88 4.25 20.73 16.06
N GLN A 89 2.92 20.61 15.88
CA GLN A 89 2.09 19.85 16.83
C GLN A 89 2.01 18.36 16.51
N GLY A 90 2.45 17.90 15.32
CA GLY A 90 2.45 16.48 14.97
C GLY A 90 3.44 15.74 15.85
N SER A 91 4.65 16.29 15.89
CA SER A 91 5.74 15.94 16.80
C SER A 91 5.31 16.11 18.27
N SER A 92 4.45 17.09 18.61
CA SER A 92 4.06 17.28 20.01
C SER A 92 3.08 16.23 20.54
N PHE A 93 2.08 15.76 19.78
CA PHE A 93 1.24 14.62 20.25
C PHE A 93 2.07 13.34 20.36
N MET A 94 3.08 13.22 19.50
CA MET A 94 4.07 12.19 19.64
C MET A 94 4.77 12.25 20.98
N GLY A 95 5.40 13.36 21.38
CA GLY A 95 6.09 13.42 22.68
C GLY A 95 5.23 12.93 23.86
N ILE A 96 3.91 13.14 23.79
CA ILE A 96 2.92 12.58 24.72
C ILE A 96 2.71 11.07 24.54
N TRP A 97 2.58 10.55 23.32
CA TRP A 97 2.45 9.12 23.08
C TRP A 97 3.73 8.34 23.39
N SER A 98 4.91 8.92 23.12
CA SER A 98 6.23 8.46 23.55
C SER A 98 6.21 8.03 25.01
N ILE A 99 5.68 8.93 25.83
CA ILE A 99 5.44 8.74 27.25
C ILE A 99 4.39 7.63 27.46
N GLY A 100 3.31 7.59 26.67
CA GLY A 100 2.38 6.44 26.61
C GLY A 100 3.03 5.07 26.36
N HIS A 101 4.16 5.01 25.64
CA HIS A 101 4.96 3.80 25.43
C HIS A 101 5.89 3.51 26.61
N ASP A 102 6.56 4.51 27.17
CA ASP A 102 7.33 4.37 28.43
C ASP A 102 6.44 3.90 29.59
N LEU A 103 5.19 4.36 29.62
CA LEU A 103 4.13 3.89 30.50
C LEU A 103 3.80 2.40 30.22
N GLY A 104 3.82 1.97 28.95
CA GLY A 104 3.78 0.56 28.55
C GLY A 104 4.94 -0.29 29.09
N HIS A 105 6.16 0.27 29.10
CA HIS A 105 7.37 -0.39 29.63
C HIS A 105 7.56 -0.34 31.13
N HIS A 106 6.70 0.40 31.84
CA HIS A 106 6.94 0.74 33.24
C HIS A 106 8.21 1.60 33.43
N ALA A 107 8.67 2.31 32.40
CA ALA A 107 9.81 3.24 32.47
C ALA A 107 9.43 4.60 33.09
N PHE A 108 8.15 4.98 33.07
CA PHE A 108 7.68 6.29 33.55
C PHE A 108 7.75 6.45 35.08
N SER A 109 7.37 5.42 35.85
CA SER A 109 7.37 5.49 37.32
C SER A 109 7.65 4.15 38.01
N GLU A 110 7.77 4.18 39.34
CA GLU A 110 7.81 2.98 40.20
C GLU A 110 6.40 2.35 40.43
N TYR A 111 5.34 2.84 39.77
CA TYR A 111 3.95 2.41 39.98
C TYR A 111 3.24 1.95 38.69
N GLN A 112 3.35 0.65 38.34
CA GLN A 112 2.74 0.07 37.13
C GLN A 112 1.24 0.41 36.95
N TRP A 113 0.44 0.47 38.02
CA TRP A 113 -0.99 0.79 37.92
C TRP A 113 -1.25 2.24 37.46
N LEU A 114 -0.39 3.17 37.86
CA LEU A 114 -0.44 4.57 37.43
C LEU A 114 -0.01 4.67 35.97
N ASP A 115 1.04 3.89 35.63
CA ASP A 115 1.55 3.84 34.28
C ASP A 115 0.47 3.34 33.30
N ASP A 116 -0.21 2.24 33.65
CA ASP A 116 -1.28 1.65 32.84
C ASP A 116 -2.53 2.55 32.75
N ALA A 117 -2.86 3.28 33.81
CA ALA A 117 -4.01 4.20 33.81
C ALA A 117 -3.76 5.43 32.91
N LEU A 118 -2.55 6.01 32.96
CA LEU A 118 -2.16 7.13 32.11
C LEU A 118 -1.99 6.68 30.65
N GLY A 119 -1.33 5.54 30.43
CA GLY A 119 -1.14 4.95 29.11
C GLY A 119 -2.47 4.68 28.41
N PHE A 120 -3.44 4.08 29.11
CA PHE A 120 -4.80 3.85 28.61
C PHE A 120 -5.46 5.13 28.09
N VAL A 121 -5.40 6.23 28.85
CA VAL A 121 -6.00 7.51 28.46
C VAL A 121 -5.24 8.15 27.29
N ILE A 122 -3.91 8.17 27.34
CA ILE A 122 -3.05 8.82 26.34
C ILE A 122 -3.15 8.11 24.98
N HIS A 123 -2.99 6.79 24.94
CA HIS A 123 -3.05 6.02 23.70
C HIS A 123 -4.47 6.01 23.10
N SER A 124 -5.52 5.86 23.92
CA SER A 124 -6.91 5.95 23.42
C SER A 124 -7.22 7.31 22.79
N ALA A 125 -6.72 8.41 23.36
CA ALA A 125 -6.88 9.77 22.81
C ALA A 125 -6.20 9.95 21.44
N PHE A 126 -5.26 9.08 21.08
CA PHE A 126 -4.56 9.07 19.80
C PHE A 126 -4.92 7.85 18.92
N LEU A 127 -6.02 7.16 19.24
CA LEU A 127 -6.55 5.97 18.55
C LEU A 127 -5.60 4.75 18.53
N THR A 128 -4.82 4.59 19.60
CA THR A 128 -4.05 3.38 19.91
C THR A 128 -4.75 2.57 21.02
N PRO A 129 -5.08 1.28 20.82
CA PRO A 129 -5.76 0.47 21.82
C PRO A 129 -4.77 -0.04 22.89
N TYR A 130 -4.56 0.76 23.94
CA TYR A 130 -3.42 0.66 24.87
C TYR A 130 -3.02 -0.74 25.35
N PHE A 131 -3.94 -1.61 25.79
CA PHE A 131 -3.55 -2.90 26.36
C PHE A 131 -3.28 -3.97 25.31
N SER A 132 -4.09 -4.09 24.24
CA SER A 132 -3.75 -4.98 23.11
C SER A 132 -2.44 -4.55 22.45
N PHE A 133 -2.27 -3.24 22.31
CA PHE A 133 -0.99 -2.62 22.00
C PHE A 133 0.11 -3.08 22.98
N LYS A 134 -0.01 -2.84 24.29
CA LYS A 134 1.00 -3.21 25.31
C LYS A 134 1.31 -4.71 25.38
N TYR A 135 0.37 -5.60 25.09
CA TYR A 135 0.61 -7.05 25.13
C TYR A 135 1.32 -7.54 23.88
N SER A 136 0.88 -7.08 22.70
CA SER A 136 1.65 -7.31 21.48
C SER A 136 3.06 -6.72 21.64
N HIS A 137 3.18 -5.49 22.17
CA HIS A 137 4.43 -4.81 22.59
C HIS A 137 5.30 -5.60 23.56
N ARG A 138 4.73 -6.48 24.38
CA ARG A 138 5.51 -7.27 25.33
C ARG A 138 5.98 -8.59 24.75
N SER A 139 5.14 -9.31 23.98
CA SER A 139 5.60 -10.51 23.25
C SER A 139 6.63 -10.14 22.19
N HIS A 140 6.38 -9.01 21.55
CA HIS A 140 7.35 -8.19 20.88
C HIS A 140 8.67 -8.03 21.65
N HIS A 141 8.69 -7.39 22.83
CA HIS A 141 9.88 -7.27 23.68
C HIS A 141 10.47 -8.61 24.22
N ALA A 142 9.89 -9.77 23.91
CA ALA A 142 10.26 -11.05 24.53
C ALA A 142 10.80 -12.10 23.54
N HIS A 143 10.05 -12.43 22.49
CA HIS A 143 10.48 -13.39 21.45
C HIS A 143 11.26 -12.70 20.37
N THR A 144 11.96 -11.66 20.78
CA THR A 144 12.12 -10.44 20.03
C THR A 144 12.68 -10.82 18.66
N ASN A 145 12.28 -10.11 17.61
CA ASN A 145 12.49 -10.36 16.18
C ASN A 145 13.07 -11.78 15.87
N SER A 146 12.18 -12.69 15.49
CA SER A 146 12.37 -14.11 15.33
C SER A 146 11.40 -14.50 14.25
N MET A 147 11.86 -15.10 13.17
CA MET A 147 11.05 -15.21 11.95
C MET A 147 9.79 -16.09 12.05
N GLU A 148 9.46 -16.60 13.23
CA GLU A 148 8.21 -17.31 13.50
C GLU A 148 7.37 -16.72 14.66
N TYR A 149 7.93 -15.91 15.57
CA TYR A 149 7.36 -15.62 16.91
C TYR A 149 7.01 -14.16 17.17
N ASP A 150 6.53 -13.53 16.11
CA ASP A 150 6.57 -12.11 15.88
C ASP A 150 5.13 -11.60 15.74
N GLU A 151 4.59 -10.82 16.67
CA GLU A 151 3.14 -10.58 16.80
C GLU A 151 2.34 -10.06 15.58
N VAL A 152 3.02 -9.44 14.63
CA VAL A 152 2.54 -8.21 14.02
C VAL A 152 3.01 -7.49 12.64
N TRP A 153 3.96 -7.70 11.59
CA TRP A 153 4.40 -7.04 10.20
C TRP A 153 5.21 -7.95 9.24
N ILE A 154 6.29 -8.64 9.58
CA ILE A 154 7.55 -8.82 8.79
C ILE A 154 7.69 -9.86 7.58
N PRO A 155 8.58 -9.67 6.56
CA PRO A 155 8.81 -10.45 5.31
C PRO A 155 9.05 -11.94 5.07
N LYS A 156 9.77 -12.27 3.97
CA LYS A 156 9.27 -13.16 2.88
C LYS A 156 10.27 -14.22 2.25
N ARG A 157 10.19 -15.53 2.59
CA ARG A 157 11.01 -16.71 2.13
C ARG A 157 10.86 -17.26 0.67
N LYS A 158 9.68 -17.43 0.06
CA LYS A 158 9.39 -17.52 -1.42
C LYS A 158 7.94 -16.75 -1.93
N ALA A 159 7.24 -18.01 -1.83
CA ALA A 159 5.90 -18.72 -2.13
C ALA A 159 4.68 -18.16 -3.02
N ASP A 160 3.80 -17.28 -2.51
CA ASP A 160 3.05 -16.18 -3.17
C ASP A 160 3.84 -15.11 -4.01
N THR A 161 3.83 -15.26 -5.33
CA THR A 161 4.39 -14.27 -6.27
C THR A 161 3.74 -12.89 -6.14
N MET A 162 2.44 -12.84 -5.85
CA MET A 162 1.61 -11.63 -5.73
C MET A 162 2.27 -10.51 -4.93
N TYR A 163 2.55 -10.75 -3.65
CA TYR A 163 3.14 -9.76 -2.76
C TYR A 163 4.43 -9.24 -3.42
N SER A 164 5.31 -10.16 -3.77
CA SER A 164 6.57 -9.97 -4.50
C SER A 164 6.51 -9.41 -5.94
N GLU A 165 5.32 -9.03 -6.46
CA GLU A 165 5.10 -8.50 -7.81
C GLU A 165 4.21 -7.27 -7.90
N VAL A 166 3.12 -7.18 -7.13
CA VAL A 166 2.08 -6.14 -7.24
C VAL A 166 2.70 -4.73 -7.21
N LEU A 167 3.84 -4.63 -6.58
CA LEU A 167 4.64 -3.43 -6.45
C LEU A 167 6.09 -3.55 -6.93
N ASN A 168 6.49 -4.66 -7.57
CA ASN A 168 7.79 -4.93 -8.25
C ASN A 168 7.91 -4.11 -9.55
N ASN A 169 7.21 -3.01 -9.51
CA ASN A 169 6.17 -2.57 -10.41
C ASN A 169 5.85 -1.23 -9.75
N PRO A 170 6.47 -0.14 -10.16
CA PRO A 170 6.64 0.91 -9.18
C PRO A 170 5.78 2.15 -9.50
N LEU A 171 4.48 2.03 -9.92
CA LEU A 171 3.13 2.64 -9.54
C LEU A 171 2.21 1.50 -9.01
N GLY A 172 2.74 0.30 -8.80
CA GLY A 172 2.57 -0.18 -7.46
C GLY A 172 3.23 0.83 -6.51
N ASN A 173 4.34 0.43 -5.91
CA ASN A 173 5.15 1.21 -4.98
C ASN A 173 4.57 2.59 -4.43
N LEU A 174 4.98 3.82 -4.68
CA LEU A 174 4.35 5.11 -4.23
C LEU A 174 2.80 5.20 -4.09
N PHE A 175 2.01 4.27 -4.64
CA PHE A 175 0.64 3.96 -4.23
C PHE A 175 0.45 3.56 -2.74
N MET A 176 1.21 2.63 -2.13
CA MET A 176 0.77 2.05 -0.82
C MET A 176 1.49 2.53 0.45
N THR A 177 2.44 3.44 0.54
CA THR A 177 2.71 4.32 1.74
C THR A 177 2.10 5.68 1.45
N VAL A 178 1.56 5.92 0.25
CA VAL A 178 0.30 6.64 0.22
C VAL A 178 -0.70 5.77 1.03
N VAL A 179 -0.96 4.48 0.77
CA VAL A 179 -1.83 3.64 1.68
C VAL A 179 -1.30 3.30 3.10
N ARG A 180 0.00 3.25 3.38
CA ARG A 180 0.60 2.80 4.65
C ARG A 180 0.61 4.03 5.51
N LEU A 181 1.16 5.13 4.95
CA LEU A 181 1.12 6.40 5.63
C LEU A 181 -0.30 6.93 5.76
N LEU A 182 -1.22 6.61 4.84
CA LEU A 182 -2.63 6.90 5.06
C LEU A 182 -3.29 5.95 6.04
N LEU A 183 -3.05 4.65 5.90
CA LEU A 183 -3.96 3.60 6.37
C LEU A 183 -3.27 2.40 7.03
N SER A 184 -1.99 2.05 6.85
CA SER A 184 -1.48 0.83 7.51
C SER A 184 -1.23 0.95 9.01
N PHE A 185 -1.27 2.17 9.58
CA PHE A 185 -1.51 2.31 11.02
C PHE A 185 -2.91 1.81 11.44
N PRO A 186 -4.04 2.26 10.88
CA PRO A 186 -5.32 1.63 11.22
C PRO A 186 -5.43 0.18 10.73
N MET A 187 -4.90 -0.17 9.54
CA MET A 187 -4.94 -1.55 9.00
C MET A 187 -4.14 -2.54 9.83
N TYR A 188 -3.11 -2.08 10.56
CA TYR A 188 -2.52 -2.81 11.67
C TYR A 188 -3.61 -3.29 12.59
N PHE A 189 -4.11 -2.38 13.42
CA PHE A 189 -4.96 -2.79 14.52
C PHE A 189 -6.24 -3.47 14.03
N THR A 190 -6.76 -3.14 12.84
CA THR A 190 -8.02 -3.72 12.34
C THR A 190 -7.91 -5.10 11.70
N PHE A 191 -6.80 -5.49 11.08
CA PHE A 191 -6.76 -6.73 10.27
C PHE A 191 -5.55 -7.62 10.51
N ASN A 192 -4.71 -7.24 11.46
CA ASN A 192 -3.32 -7.64 11.41
C ASN A 192 -2.72 -7.35 10.01
N ILE A 193 -3.26 -6.41 9.20
CA ILE A 193 -2.93 -6.40 7.76
C ILE A 193 -1.45 -6.10 7.69
N HIS A 194 -0.78 -7.03 7.01
CA HIS A 194 0.65 -7.31 6.90
C HIS A 194 1.14 -8.50 7.78
N GLY A 195 0.21 -9.38 8.20
CA GLY A 195 0.19 -10.53 9.17
C GLY A 195 1.35 -11.50 9.47
N ARG A 196 1.78 -11.65 10.74
CA ARG A 196 2.28 -12.95 11.22
C ARG A 196 1.20 -13.97 10.96
N PRO A 197 1.51 -15.12 10.35
CA PRO A 197 0.53 -16.18 10.21
C PRO A 197 0.25 -16.70 11.62
N TYR A 198 -0.90 -16.30 12.14
CA TYR A 198 -1.60 -17.03 13.16
C TYR A 198 -2.64 -17.92 12.49
N ASN A 199 -3.08 -18.97 13.19
CA ASN A 199 -4.22 -19.75 12.76
C ASN A 199 -5.50 -19.02 13.19
N GLY A 200 -6.24 -18.43 12.24
CA GLY A 200 -7.42 -17.61 12.51
C GLY A 200 -7.17 -16.10 12.47
N PHE A 201 -8.23 -15.34 12.14
CA PHE A 201 -8.19 -13.88 12.05
C PHE A 201 -7.68 -13.20 13.33
N VAL A 202 -6.91 -12.14 13.13
CA VAL A 202 -6.12 -11.50 14.17
C VAL A 202 -6.32 -9.97 14.09
N SER A 203 -6.51 -9.32 15.23
CA SER A 203 -6.71 -7.86 15.32
C SER A 203 -6.58 -7.40 16.77
N HIS A 204 -6.11 -6.18 16.97
CA HIS A 204 -6.00 -5.51 18.27
C HIS A 204 -7.36 -5.08 18.84
N PHE A 205 -8.38 -5.06 17.98
CA PHE A 205 -9.79 -4.85 18.32
C PHE A 205 -10.57 -6.18 18.38
N TYR A 206 -9.88 -7.31 18.47
CA TYR A 206 -10.47 -8.63 18.65
C TYR A 206 -9.88 -9.29 19.92
N PRO A 207 -10.56 -9.21 21.07
CA PRO A 207 -10.06 -9.75 22.34
C PRO A 207 -9.84 -11.26 22.36
N GLN A 208 -10.40 -12.02 21.41
CA GLN A 208 -10.20 -13.45 21.21
C GLN A 208 -9.21 -13.75 20.06
N SER A 209 -8.50 -12.73 19.59
CA SER A 209 -7.37 -12.85 18.67
C SER A 209 -6.34 -13.86 19.20
N PRO A 210 -5.78 -14.74 18.34
CA PRO A 210 -4.81 -15.76 18.75
C PRO A 210 -3.51 -15.17 19.32
N MET A 211 -3.28 -13.87 19.17
CA MET A 211 -2.14 -13.13 19.75
C MET A 211 -2.27 -12.82 21.25
N PHE A 212 -3.45 -13.02 21.86
CA PHE A 212 -3.70 -12.72 23.28
C PHE A 212 -4.06 -13.98 24.08
N ASN A 213 -3.32 -14.23 25.16
CA ASN A 213 -3.63 -15.31 26.10
C ASN A 213 -4.84 -14.95 26.99
N ASP A 214 -5.47 -15.94 27.62
CA ASP A 214 -6.72 -15.77 28.38
C ASP A 214 -6.66 -14.74 29.52
N SER A 215 -5.47 -14.46 30.08
CA SER A 215 -5.32 -13.46 31.14
C SER A 215 -5.40 -12.01 30.62
N GLU A 216 -5.03 -11.79 29.36
CA GLU A 216 -4.86 -10.49 28.72
C GLU A 216 -6.17 -9.95 28.12
N ARG A 217 -7.03 -10.86 27.63
CA ARG A 217 -8.28 -10.55 26.89
C ARG A 217 -9.18 -9.53 27.59
N LYS A 218 -9.19 -9.52 28.93
CA LYS A 218 -9.99 -8.60 29.75
C LYS A 218 -9.56 -7.13 29.61
N LEU A 219 -8.26 -6.85 29.45
CA LEU A 219 -7.78 -5.48 29.25
C LEU A 219 -7.74 -5.09 27.76
N VAL A 220 -7.71 -6.06 26.84
CA VAL A 220 -8.01 -5.81 25.42
C VAL A 220 -9.45 -5.28 25.25
N TRP A 221 -10.45 -5.93 25.86
CA TRP A 221 -11.83 -5.41 25.91
C TRP A 221 -11.93 -3.98 26.49
N LEU A 222 -11.09 -3.62 27.47
CA LEU A 222 -11.02 -2.27 28.03
C LEU A 222 -10.44 -1.27 27.02
N SER A 223 -9.47 -1.69 26.22
CA SER A 223 -8.89 -0.90 25.13
C SER A 223 -9.93 -0.57 24.07
N ASP A 224 -10.75 -1.55 23.67
CA ASP A 224 -11.84 -1.37 22.71
C ASP A 224 -12.88 -0.36 23.23
N ALA A 225 -13.21 -0.43 24.52
CA ALA A 225 -14.08 0.56 25.16
C ALA A 225 -13.47 1.97 25.17
N GLY A 226 -12.15 2.09 25.40
CA GLY A 226 -11.41 3.35 25.28
C GLY A 226 -11.45 3.94 23.87
N MET A 227 -11.27 3.10 22.86
CA MET A 227 -11.35 3.46 21.44
C MET A 227 -12.76 3.94 21.05
N VAL A 228 -13.81 3.22 21.46
CA VAL A 228 -15.20 3.62 21.24
C VAL A 228 -15.51 4.96 21.92
N ALA A 229 -15.00 5.18 23.15
CA ALA A 229 -15.14 6.45 23.85
C ALA A 229 -14.41 7.60 23.12
N ALA A 230 -13.20 7.36 22.60
CA ALA A 230 -12.44 8.33 21.82
C ALA A 230 -13.16 8.71 20.52
N PHE A 231 -13.61 7.73 19.73
CA PHE A 231 -14.40 7.98 18.51
C PHE A 231 -15.71 8.72 18.80
N TYR A 232 -16.40 8.39 19.90
CA TYR A 232 -17.60 9.13 20.32
C TYR A 232 -17.28 10.58 20.72
N GLY A 233 -16.20 10.81 21.45
CA GLY A 233 -15.71 12.15 21.80
C GLY A 233 -15.41 12.98 20.55
N LEU A 234 -14.68 12.42 19.59
CA LEU A 234 -14.39 13.05 18.30
C LEU A 234 -15.66 13.37 17.51
N TYR A 235 -16.60 12.42 17.40
CA TYR A 235 -17.91 12.65 16.80
C TYR A 235 -18.66 13.83 17.45
N LYS A 236 -18.67 13.92 18.79
CA LYS A 236 -19.29 15.03 19.52
C LYS A 236 -18.60 16.37 19.22
N ILE A 237 -17.28 16.40 19.12
CA ILE A 237 -16.52 17.62 18.78
C ILE A 237 -16.83 18.05 17.33
N ALA A 238 -16.81 17.14 16.36
CA ALA A 238 -17.21 17.42 14.96
C ALA A 238 -18.65 17.93 14.84
N ALA A 239 -19.58 17.35 15.60
CA ALA A 239 -20.98 17.78 15.63
C ALA A 239 -21.17 19.17 16.25
N SER A 240 -20.29 19.58 17.16
CA SER A 240 -20.32 20.92 17.81
C SER A 240 -19.60 22.02 17.02
N THR A 241 -18.68 21.66 16.12
CA THR A 241 -17.84 22.60 15.37
C THR A 241 -18.12 22.47 13.86
N SER A 242 -17.47 21.52 13.19
CA SER A 242 -17.92 20.89 11.94
C SER A 242 -17.03 19.68 11.65
N ALA A 243 -17.42 18.80 10.72
CA ALA A 243 -16.51 17.77 10.22
C ALA A 243 -15.27 18.36 9.54
N THR A 244 -15.39 19.52 8.88
CA THR A 244 -14.23 20.26 8.36
C THR A 244 -13.44 20.91 9.48
N TRP A 245 -14.03 21.41 10.58
CA TRP A 245 -13.22 21.90 11.71
C TRP A 245 -12.56 20.76 12.48
N LEU A 246 -13.22 19.62 12.65
CA LEU A 246 -12.54 18.41 13.12
C LEU A 246 -11.59 17.89 12.05
N PHE A 247 -11.66 18.28 10.78
CA PHE A 247 -10.60 18.17 9.76
C PHE A 247 -9.89 19.55 9.56
N CYS A 248 -9.80 20.37 10.64
CA CYS A 248 -8.94 21.56 10.90
C CYS A 248 -8.21 21.52 12.28
N ILE A 249 -8.77 20.85 13.31
CA ILE A 249 -8.18 20.46 14.61
C ILE A 249 -8.29 18.93 15.07
N TYR A 250 -8.82 17.93 14.33
CA TYR A 250 -8.44 16.47 14.33
C TYR A 250 -8.22 15.63 12.98
N GLY A 251 -8.42 16.14 11.74
CA GLY A 251 -7.64 16.01 10.43
C GLY A 251 -6.55 17.13 9.77
N ALA A 252 -4.90 18.58 10.72
CA ALA A 252 -4.12 18.93 11.99
C ALA A 252 -3.53 17.81 12.95
N PRO A 253 -4.12 17.43 14.12
CA PRO A 253 -3.98 16.10 14.78
C PRO A 253 -4.33 14.89 13.88
N LEU A 254 -5.14 13.91 14.25
CA LEU A 254 -5.10 12.57 13.62
C LEU A 254 -5.28 12.29 12.09
N LEU A 255 -5.70 13.22 11.18
CA LEU A 255 -6.21 12.87 9.81
C LEU A 255 -5.60 13.42 8.43
N VAL A 256 -4.34 13.96 8.30
CA VAL A 256 -3.31 13.61 7.21
C VAL A 256 -1.78 12.98 7.57
N MET A 257 -1.14 11.74 8.01
CA MET A 257 -1.09 10.27 8.74
C MET A 257 0.20 9.39 8.78
N ASN A 258 1.20 9.17 7.92
CA ASN A 258 2.60 8.84 8.37
C ASN A 258 3.71 9.87 7.96
N ALA A 259 4.24 10.60 8.97
CA ALA A 259 5.31 11.62 9.01
C ALA A 259 5.70 12.17 10.42
N HIS A 260 4.82 12.20 11.46
CA HIS A 260 5.18 12.78 12.79
C HIS A 260 4.69 12.11 14.09
N PHE A 261 3.49 11.51 14.13
CA PHE A 261 2.90 10.79 15.28
C PHE A 261 3.06 9.21 15.35
N ILE A 262 4.05 8.53 14.69
CA ILE A 262 4.29 7.03 14.57
C ILE A 262 5.74 6.47 14.19
N PHE A 263 6.71 6.62 15.10
CA PHE A 263 8.13 6.21 15.20
C PHE A 263 8.48 5.80 16.68
N PHE A 264 7.56 5.06 17.34
CA PHE A 264 7.47 4.23 18.58
C PHE A 264 6.52 2.97 18.39
N THR A 265 6.78 1.86 17.62
CA THR A 265 5.86 0.89 16.90
C THR A 265 6.31 0.09 15.63
N PHE A 266 6.70 0.69 14.50
CA PHE A 266 6.90 0.11 13.15
C PHE A 266 8.33 -0.13 12.66
N LEU A 267 9.10 0.95 12.47
CA LEU A 267 10.30 1.07 11.65
C LEU A 267 11.26 -0.10 11.85
N HIS A 268 11.86 -0.31 13.04
CA HIS A 268 13.01 -1.24 13.17
C HIS A 268 12.77 -2.73 13.09
N HIS A 269 11.73 -3.00 12.37
CA HIS A 269 11.77 -3.91 11.29
C HIS A 269 12.86 -3.47 10.28
N SER A 270 12.57 -3.29 9.01
CA SER A 270 13.54 -3.47 7.91
C SER A 270 14.70 -2.50 7.85
N HIS A 271 16.01 -2.84 7.80
CA HIS A 271 17.08 -1.86 7.38
C HIS A 271 18.61 -1.89 6.66
N LEU A 272 19.66 -2.75 6.19
CA LEU A 272 20.05 -4.13 5.46
C LEU A 272 20.71 -5.00 6.51
N SER A 273 21.36 -4.36 7.48
CA SER A 273 22.13 -4.90 8.57
C SER A 273 21.96 -6.35 8.89
N LEU A 274 20.89 -6.68 9.57
CA LEU A 274 21.05 -7.57 10.69
C LEU A 274 20.71 -8.98 10.31
N ALA A 275 20.92 -9.80 11.31
CA ALA A 275 20.82 -11.22 11.25
C ALA A 275 19.45 -11.58 11.75
N HIS A 276 18.73 -12.39 11.00
CA HIS A 276 17.31 -12.56 11.17
C HIS A 276 17.02 -14.02 11.36
N TYR A 277 16.93 -14.39 12.62
CA TYR A 277 17.03 -15.77 12.98
C TYR A 277 15.67 -16.43 12.83
N ASP A 278 15.59 -17.46 12.01
CA ASP A 278 14.61 -18.51 12.28
C ASP A 278 14.97 -19.23 13.57
N SER A 279 14.03 -20.01 14.07
CA SER A 279 14.11 -20.79 15.30
C SER A 279 15.31 -21.74 15.42
N ARG A 280 16.17 -21.90 14.40
CA ARG A 280 17.44 -22.63 14.48
C ARG A 280 18.56 -21.80 15.14
N GLU A 281 18.69 -20.52 14.79
CA GLU A 281 19.79 -19.65 15.23
C GLU A 281 19.39 -18.60 16.26
N TRP A 282 18.11 -18.52 16.63
CA TRP A 282 17.60 -17.43 17.44
C TRP A 282 18.02 -17.46 18.92
N ASP A 283 18.45 -16.31 19.50
CA ASP A 283 18.57 -16.11 20.95
C ASP A 283 18.41 -14.63 21.39
N TRP A 284 18.17 -14.41 22.69
CA TRP A 284 17.85 -13.10 23.27
C TRP A 284 19.01 -12.09 23.38
N ILE A 285 20.29 -12.48 23.16
CA ILE A 285 21.41 -11.51 23.18
C ILE A 285 22.27 -11.40 21.90
N ARG A 286 21.91 -12.05 20.79
CA ARG A 286 22.22 -11.53 19.45
C ARG A 286 21.09 -10.79 18.71
N GLY A 287 19.84 -10.77 19.14
CA GLY A 287 19.32 -10.70 20.50
C GLY A 287 19.74 -9.43 21.21
N ALA A 288 18.80 -8.64 21.70
CA ALA A 288 18.93 -7.28 22.23
C ALA A 288 19.97 -6.27 21.60
N LEU A 289 20.68 -6.60 20.51
CA LEU A 289 21.96 -6.00 20.12
C LEU A 289 22.29 -5.85 18.63
N SER A 290 21.95 -6.79 17.75
CA SER A 290 21.79 -6.43 16.33
C SER A 290 20.74 -5.31 16.25
N THR A 291 21.18 -4.08 16.43
CA THR A 291 20.32 -2.99 16.87
C THR A 291 21.02 -1.67 16.59
N VAL A 292 20.28 -0.58 16.57
CA VAL A 292 20.82 0.77 16.49
C VAL A 292 19.98 1.82 17.18
N ASP A 293 20.62 2.68 17.97
CA ASP A 293 19.97 3.89 18.44
C ASP A 293 19.76 4.83 17.25
N ARG A 294 18.87 5.83 17.38
CA ARG A 294 18.73 6.98 16.48
C ARG A 294 18.29 8.24 17.20
N ASN A 295 17.82 9.29 16.54
CA ASN A 295 18.80 10.33 16.42
C ASN A 295 18.39 11.80 16.49
N TYR A 296 17.38 12.23 17.22
CA TYR A 296 16.39 13.15 16.65
C TYR A 296 16.58 14.67 16.60
N GLY A 297 17.81 15.16 16.63
CA GLY A 297 18.18 16.58 16.51
C GLY A 297 17.28 17.53 17.29
N ILE A 298 16.58 18.45 16.63
CA ILE A 298 15.62 19.35 17.32
C ILE A 298 14.40 18.63 17.88
N LEU A 299 13.93 17.56 17.23
CA LEU A 299 12.76 16.83 17.68
C LEU A 299 13.15 15.69 18.66
N ASN A 300 14.44 15.43 18.89
CA ASN A 300 15.00 14.54 19.92
C ASN A 300 14.45 14.91 21.26
N THR A 301 14.62 16.19 21.58
CA THR A 301 14.11 16.80 22.78
C THR A 301 12.59 16.78 22.82
N VAL A 302 11.90 16.75 21.66
CA VAL A 302 10.43 16.61 21.59
C VAL A 302 9.98 15.17 21.86
N PHE A 303 10.77 14.16 21.49
CA PHE A 303 10.44 12.73 21.61
C PHE A 303 11.15 12.04 22.78
N HIS A 304 11.97 12.82 23.48
CA HIS A 304 12.70 12.55 24.72
C HIS A 304 13.99 11.75 24.62
N ASP A 305 14.69 11.82 23.49
CA ASP A 305 16.05 11.29 23.33
C ASP A 305 16.20 9.77 23.60
N VAL A 306 15.09 9.07 23.88
CA VAL A 306 15.01 7.60 23.90
C VAL A 306 15.45 7.04 22.57
N THR A 307 15.23 7.78 21.48
CA THR A 307 15.81 7.48 20.17
C THR A 307 17.28 7.11 20.31
N CYS A 308 18.05 7.91 21.05
CA CYS A 308 19.51 7.87 21.14
C CYS A 308 20.06 6.67 21.89
N ALA A 309 19.14 5.88 22.42
CA ALA A 309 19.41 4.93 23.44
C ALA A 309 18.19 4.03 23.64
N HIS A 310 17.82 3.37 22.56
CA HIS A 310 16.81 2.35 22.54
C HIS A 310 17.33 0.94 22.17
N VAL A 311 18.58 0.76 21.70
CA VAL A 311 19.46 -0.41 21.98
C VAL A 311 19.48 -0.67 23.48
N VAL A 312 19.76 0.36 24.28
CA VAL A 312 19.76 0.17 25.73
C VAL A 312 18.34 -0.03 26.27
N HIS A 313 17.31 0.48 25.59
CA HIS A 313 15.92 0.06 25.81
C HIS A 313 15.61 -1.37 25.29
N HIS A 314 16.41 -1.98 24.40
CA HIS A 314 16.24 -3.42 24.11
C HIS A 314 16.59 -4.24 25.33
N LEU A 315 17.83 -3.98 25.73
CA LEU A 315 18.55 -4.63 26.79
C LEU A 315 17.76 -4.40 28.10
N ILE A 316 17.21 -3.19 28.24
CA ILE A 316 16.63 -2.68 29.48
C ILE A 316 15.57 -1.59 29.21
N SER A 317 14.39 -1.98 28.70
CA SER A 317 13.30 -1.04 28.37
C SER A 317 12.72 -0.25 29.55
N THR A 318 13.08 -0.63 30.77
CA THR A 318 12.67 0.04 32.01
C THR A 318 13.54 1.26 32.35
N ILE A 319 14.56 1.59 31.56
CA ILE A 319 15.31 2.84 31.74
C ILE A 319 14.44 4.01 31.23
N PRO A 320 14.15 5.02 32.06
CA PRO A 320 13.43 6.21 31.62
C PRO A 320 14.21 6.99 30.57
N HIS A 321 13.50 7.48 29.55
CA HIS A 321 14.04 8.22 28.39
C HIS A 321 15.12 9.27 28.71
N TYR A 322 14.97 10.05 29.79
CA TYR A 322 15.90 11.12 30.16
C TYR A 322 17.25 10.59 30.72
N HIS A 323 17.44 9.27 30.81
CA HIS A 323 18.68 8.60 31.20
C HIS A 323 19.18 7.59 30.17
N THR A 324 18.41 7.28 29.14
CA THR A 324 18.82 6.26 28.17
C THR A 324 20.10 6.68 27.46
N VAL A 325 20.20 7.93 26.96
CA VAL A 325 21.40 8.52 26.34
C VAL A 325 22.69 8.18 27.10
N GLU A 326 22.67 8.34 28.43
CA GLU A 326 23.81 8.10 29.30
C GLU A 326 24.11 6.60 29.43
N ALA A 327 23.08 5.76 29.45
CA ALA A 327 23.21 4.31 29.48
C ALA A 327 23.80 3.75 28.17
N THR A 328 23.40 4.27 27.01
CA THR A 328 24.02 3.91 25.71
C THR A 328 25.50 4.27 25.67
N ASN A 329 25.88 5.49 26.07
CA ASN A 329 27.28 5.94 26.14
C ASN A 329 28.17 4.91 26.86
N ALA A 330 27.66 4.34 27.95
CA ALA A 330 28.39 3.44 28.81
C ALA A 330 28.54 2.03 28.22
N ILE A 331 27.51 1.50 27.54
CA ILE A 331 27.58 0.17 26.93
C ILE A 331 28.32 0.17 25.59
N LYS A 332 28.30 1.30 24.85
CA LYS A 332 28.94 1.47 23.54
C LYS A 332 30.27 0.69 23.38
N PRO A 333 31.26 0.86 24.28
CA PRO A 333 32.60 0.33 24.03
C PRO A 333 32.70 -1.19 24.23
N ILE A 334 31.79 -1.76 25.03
CA ILE A 334 31.68 -3.22 25.26
C ILE A 334 31.02 -3.88 24.06
N LEU A 335 29.93 -3.26 23.58
CA LEU A 335 29.22 -3.72 22.40
C LEU A 335 30.10 -3.67 21.15
N GLY A 336 30.86 -2.58 20.96
CA GLY A 336 31.87 -2.45 19.91
C GLY A 336 31.30 -2.56 18.50
N ASP A 337 31.50 -3.72 17.88
CA ASP A 337 30.96 -4.08 16.56
C ASP A 337 29.53 -4.66 16.61
N TYR A 338 29.06 -5.12 17.77
CA TYR A 338 27.67 -5.54 17.99
C TYR A 338 26.74 -4.37 18.25
N TYR A 339 27.24 -3.25 18.76
CA TYR A 339 26.45 -2.03 18.64
C TYR A 339 26.43 -1.70 17.16
N LYS A 340 25.26 -1.41 16.61
CA LYS A 340 25.18 -0.69 15.35
C LYS A 340 24.69 0.73 15.70
N TYR A 341 25.25 1.78 15.10
CA TYR A 341 25.06 3.19 15.54
C TYR A 341 24.96 4.18 14.35
N ASP A 342 24.11 5.23 14.28
CA ASP A 342 23.70 5.77 12.95
C ASP A 342 22.95 7.12 12.83
N ASP A 343 23.52 8.19 12.24
CA ASP A 343 22.85 9.52 12.09
C ASP A 343 22.19 9.96 10.81
N THR A 344 21.08 9.37 10.43
CA THR A 344 20.52 9.57 9.12
C THR A 344 19.06 10.20 9.19
N PRO A 345 18.81 11.58 9.33
CA PRO A 345 17.67 12.53 9.82
C PRO A 345 15.99 12.46 9.89
N ILE A 346 15.08 13.49 9.60
CA ILE A 346 13.58 13.83 9.31
C ILE A 346 13.29 14.57 7.93
N LEU A 347 13.32 13.94 6.71
CA LEU A 347 13.81 14.32 5.32
C LEU A 347 14.51 13.04 4.53
N LYS A 348 15.84 12.64 4.24
CA LYS A 348 16.26 11.21 3.69
C LYS A 348 15.68 9.87 4.18
N ALA A 349 16.38 9.01 4.96
CA ALA A 349 16.60 7.55 4.80
C ALA A 349 15.50 6.68 5.34
N PHE A 350 14.50 7.38 5.85
CA PHE A 350 13.20 6.84 5.82
C PHE A 350 13.02 6.44 4.28
N TRP A 351 13.52 7.18 3.28
CA TRP A 351 13.47 6.88 1.86
C TRP A 351 14.42 5.78 1.48
N ARG A 352 15.64 5.83 1.98
CA ARG A 352 16.70 4.93 1.55
C ARG A 352 16.18 3.49 1.53
N GLU A 353 15.24 3.18 2.43
CA GLU A 353 14.76 1.85 2.64
C GLU A 353 13.39 1.37 2.16
N THR A 354 12.43 2.18 1.70
CA THR A 354 11.26 1.61 0.91
C THR A 354 11.85 1.56 -0.57
N LYS A 355 13.18 1.43 -0.63
CA LYS A 355 13.94 0.92 -1.73
C LYS A 355 14.83 -0.28 -1.36
N ASN A 356 15.13 -0.62 -0.09
CA ASN A 356 15.94 -1.83 0.18
C ASN A 356 15.55 -2.79 1.38
N CYS A 357 14.52 -2.47 2.18
CA CYS A 357 13.57 -3.38 2.90
C CYS A 357 12.96 -4.68 2.29
N ILE A 358 13.47 -5.39 1.27
CA ILE A 358 12.69 -6.55 0.73
C ILE A 358 12.85 -7.85 1.54
N TYR A 359 13.15 -9.00 0.94
CA TYR A 359 12.51 -10.26 1.32
C TYR A 359 13.10 -11.09 2.47
N VAL A 360 14.32 -10.80 2.88
CA VAL A 360 15.31 -11.62 3.61
C VAL A 360 15.47 -13.09 3.27
N GLU A 361 16.75 -13.45 3.34
CA GLU A 361 17.30 -14.73 2.92
C GLU A 361 18.67 -14.97 3.57
N PRO A 362 19.20 -16.19 3.55
CA PRO A 362 20.28 -16.52 4.49
C PRO A 362 21.65 -16.81 3.86
N ASP A 363 22.51 -15.80 3.62
CA ASP A 363 23.87 -15.86 2.98
C ASP A 363 24.05 -16.86 1.82
N GLU A 364 24.42 -16.43 0.60
CA GLU A 364 24.49 -17.38 -0.53
C GLU A 364 25.52 -18.49 -0.26
N GLY A 365 25.06 -19.75 -0.39
CA GLY A 365 25.77 -20.93 0.10
C GLY A 365 25.25 -21.46 1.43
N ALA A 366 24.25 -20.81 2.03
CA ALA A 366 23.81 -21.05 3.40
C ALA A 366 22.27 -21.11 3.55
N GLU A 367 21.54 -21.74 2.61
CA GLU A 367 20.06 -21.94 2.65
C GLU A 367 19.55 -22.43 4.02
N ASP A 368 20.39 -23.20 4.71
CA ASP A 368 20.13 -23.81 6.01
C ASP A 368 20.77 -23.11 7.22
N SER A 369 21.39 -21.93 7.07
CA SER A 369 22.10 -21.26 8.16
C SER A 369 21.22 -20.83 9.33
N GLY A 370 19.91 -20.69 9.12
CA GLY A 370 18.99 -20.11 10.09
C GLY A 370 19.13 -18.58 10.24
N VAL A 371 20.20 -17.98 9.69
CA VAL A 371 20.46 -16.53 9.74
C VAL A 371 20.10 -15.88 8.42
N TYR A 372 19.03 -15.11 8.42
CA TYR A 372 18.53 -14.42 7.24
C TYR A 372 18.90 -12.95 7.29
N TRP A 373 18.95 -12.30 6.15
CA TRP A 373 19.32 -10.91 5.97
C TRP A 373 18.94 -10.42 4.57
N PHE A 374 19.24 -9.16 4.25
CA PHE A 374 18.79 -8.55 3.00
C PHE A 374 19.93 -8.34 1.96
N PHE A 375 19.59 -8.09 0.68
CA PHE A 375 20.47 -7.64 -0.45
C PHE A 375 19.67 -6.92 -1.57
N LEU A 376 20.20 -5.90 -2.28
CA LEU A 376 19.72 -4.49 -2.46
C LEU A 376 19.36 -4.17 -3.92
N ASN A 377 18.32 -3.34 -4.14
CA ASN A 377 17.86 -2.76 -5.42
C ASN A 377 18.97 -2.61 -6.48
N LEU A 378 19.08 -3.66 -7.31
CA LEU A 378 19.89 -3.96 -8.52
C LEU A 378 19.75 -2.99 -9.74
N ARG A 379 18.75 -3.16 -10.62
CA ARG A 379 18.97 -3.57 -12.03
C ARG A 379 18.92 -2.60 -13.26
N THR A 380 19.43 -1.35 -13.25
CA THR A 380 19.34 -0.38 -14.41
C THR A 380 20.48 0.64 -14.74
N PHE A 381 20.46 1.60 -15.73
CA PHE A 381 19.44 2.47 -16.45
C PHE A 381 20.01 3.22 -17.75
N ILE A 382 19.68 3.01 -19.07
CA ILE A 382 20.25 3.74 -20.30
C ILE A 382 19.38 4.09 -21.60
N LYS A 383 19.37 5.34 -22.13
CA LYS A 383 18.79 5.87 -23.40
C LYS A 383 17.24 5.92 -23.56
N MET A 384 16.72 7.13 -23.78
CA MET A 384 15.62 7.41 -24.73
C MET A 384 16.08 8.50 -25.72
N GLY A 385 15.60 8.48 -26.97
CA GLY A 385 15.90 9.50 -27.99
C GLY A 385 17.19 9.28 -28.80
N ALA A 386 17.18 9.70 -30.07
CA ALA A 386 18.32 9.62 -31.00
C ALA A 386 18.48 10.95 -31.77
N GLY A 387 19.73 11.38 -31.98
CA GLY A 387 20.04 12.57 -32.76
C GLY A 387 21.37 13.21 -32.35
N GLY A 388 22.38 13.12 -33.21
CA GLY A 388 23.71 13.70 -32.98
C GLY A 388 24.86 12.73 -33.27
N ARG A 389 25.75 13.10 -34.20
CA ARG A 389 27.03 12.41 -34.40
C ARG A 389 28.04 12.91 -33.37
N MET A 390 28.65 11.98 -32.62
CA MET A 390 30.09 11.96 -32.33
C MET A 390 30.49 10.53 -31.92
N ASN A 391 31.79 10.27 -31.79
CA ASN A 391 32.35 8.91 -31.82
C ASN A 391 32.39 8.27 -30.42
N ASP A 392 31.55 7.25 -30.16
CA ASP A 392 31.47 6.55 -28.85
C ASP A 392 31.17 5.04 -28.98
N ALA A 393 31.46 4.41 -30.12
CA ALA A 393 31.16 2.99 -30.35
C ALA A 393 32.10 2.01 -29.58
N THR A 394 33.17 2.52 -28.98
CA THR A 394 34.11 1.77 -28.12
C THR A 394 33.70 1.83 -26.66
N THR A 395 33.43 3.03 -26.13
CA THR A 395 33.07 3.27 -24.72
C THR A 395 31.82 2.50 -24.29
N GLU A 396 30.76 2.47 -25.11
CA GLU A 396 29.55 1.70 -24.78
C GLU A 396 29.79 0.18 -24.69
N LYS A 397 30.80 -0.37 -25.40
CA LYS A 397 31.17 -1.79 -25.25
C LYS A 397 31.89 -2.06 -23.93
N ASP A 398 32.81 -1.20 -23.51
CA ASP A 398 33.56 -1.40 -22.27
C ASP A 398 32.66 -1.20 -21.04
N VAL A 399 31.70 -0.28 -21.13
CA VAL A 399 30.61 -0.14 -20.14
C VAL A 399 29.73 -1.39 -20.11
N LEU A 400 29.43 -2.03 -21.26
CA LEU A 400 28.66 -3.30 -21.36
C LEU A 400 29.47 -4.57 -21.05
N LYS A 401 30.81 -4.51 -20.97
CA LYS A 401 31.66 -5.66 -20.57
C LYS A 401 31.20 -6.18 -19.20
N ARG A 402 30.80 -7.45 -19.13
CA ARG A 402 30.48 -8.14 -17.87
C ARG A 402 31.68 -8.13 -16.91
N VAL A 403 31.43 -8.01 -15.60
CA VAL A 403 32.47 -8.20 -14.58
C VAL A 403 32.89 -9.67 -14.51
N PRO A 404 34.10 -9.99 -14.01
CA PRO A 404 34.51 -11.38 -13.78
C PRO A 404 33.63 -12.03 -12.70
N THR A 405 33.47 -13.34 -12.78
CA THR A 405 32.64 -14.14 -11.85
C THR A 405 33.44 -15.12 -11.00
N GLU A 406 34.75 -15.18 -11.23
CA GLU A 406 35.74 -15.90 -10.47
C GLU A 406 36.01 -15.24 -9.10
N LYS A 407 36.50 -16.01 -8.11
CA LYS A 407 36.84 -15.49 -6.78
C LYS A 407 37.98 -14.47 -6.86
N THR A 408 37.88 -13.38 -6.09
CA THR A 408 38.82 -12.25 -6.18
C THR A 408 40.23 -12.62 -5.71
N PRO A 409 41.29 -12.06 -6.32
CA PRO A 409 42.68 -12.29 -5.93
C PRO A 409 43.14 -11.41 -4.74
N PHE A 410 42.21 -10.78 -4.02
CA PHE A 410 42.44 -9.87 -2.91
C PHE A 410 41.36 -10.05 -1.83
N GLU A 411 41.69 -9.70 -0.59
CA GLU A 411 40.74 -9.70 0.53
C GLU A 411 40.33 -8.29 0.96
N ILE A 412 39.26 -8.20 1.75
CA ILE A 412 38.87 -6.94 2.42
C ILE A 412 39.97 -6.37 3.32
N SER A 413 40.88 -7.22 3.82
CA SER A 413 42.02 -6.79 4.62
C SER A 413 43.00 -5.93 3.79
N ASP A 414 43.18 -6.23 2.50
CA ASP A 414 44.07 -5.49 1.60
C ASP A 414 43.48 -4.15 1.19
N LEU A 415 42.17 -4.12 0.91
CA LEU A 415 41.45 -2.89 0.64
C LEU A 415 41.51 -1.94 1.87
N LYS A 416 41.37 -2.47 3.08
CA LYS A 416 41.55 -1.72 4.34
C LYS A 416 42.96 -1.17 4.53
N LYS A 417 44.02 -1.92 4.15
CA LYS A 417 45.43 -1.47 4.23
C LYS A 417 45.74 -0.33 3.26
N ALA A 418 45.05 -0.26 2.11
CA ALA A 418 45.30 0.74 1.07
C ALA A 418 44.70 2.12 1.37
N ILE A 419 43.65 2.19 2.20
CA ILE A 419 42.94 3.42 2.54
C ILE A 419 43.71 4.21 3.62
N PRO A 420 43.86 5.55 3.48
CA PRO A 420 44.58 6.36 4.46
C PRO A 420 43.98 6.31 5.89
N PRO A 421 44.77 6.25 6.98
CA PRO A 421 44.23 6.16 8.35
C PRO A 421 43.43 7.38 8.87
N HIS A 422 43.52 8.56 8.25
CA HIS A 422 42.61 9.67 8.57
C HIS A 422 41.21 9.44 7.96
N CYS A 423 41.14 8.66 6.89
CA CYS A 423 39.93 8.08 6.34
C CYS A 423 39.43 6.89 7.17
N PHE A 424 39.38 6.98 8.51
CA PHE A 424 38.88 5.90 9.40
C PHE A 424 38.22 6.41 10.71
N LYS A 425 37.75 7.67 10.74
CA LYS A 425 37.83 8.53 11.93
C LYS A 425 36.66 9.52 12.02
N ARG A 426 36.00 9.75 13.18
CA ARG A 426 34.63 10.36 13.33
C ARG A 426 34.42 11.69 14.18
N SER A 427 33.74 12.73 13.66
CA SER A 427 33.49 14.13 14.15
C SER A 427 32.04 14.67 14.21
N LEU A 428 31.72 15.32 15.32
CA LEU A 428 30.66 16.34 15.36
C LEU A 428 30.86 17.45 14.28
N THR A 429 31.97 18.16 14.23
CA THR A 429 32.02 19.50 13.58
C THR A 429 31.82 19.52 12.06
N THR A 430 32.68 18.90 11.24
CA THR A 430 32.51 18.97 9.78
C THR A 430 31.18 18.35 9.35
N SER A 431 30.76 17.32 10.06
CA SER A 431 29.59 16.52 9.74
C SER A 431 28.30 17.27 10.10
N PHE A 432 28.22 17.91 11.29
CA PHE A 432 27.19 18.91 11.62
C PHE A 432 27.22 20.10 10.65
N TYR A 433 28.38 20.50 10.14
CA TYR A 433 28.48 21.59 9.16
C TYR A 433 27.79 21.22 7.85
N TYR A 434 28.05 20.03 7.29
CA TYR A 434 27.33 19.57 6.08
C TYR A 434 25.82 19.46 6.36
N LEU A 435 25.44 18.93 7.53
CA LEU A 435 24.05 18.86 7.95
C LEU A 435 23.37 20.23 8.00
N PHE A 436 23.98 21.20 8.66
CA PHE A 436 23.48 22.57 8.77
C PHE A 436 23.45 23.28 7.40
N ARG A 437 24.46 23.07 6.56
CA ARG A 437 24.55 23.59 5.18
C ARG A 437 23.29 23.21 4.39
N ASP A 438 22.92 21.94 4.36
CA ASP A 438 21.82 21.49 3.50
C ASP A 438 20.44 21.81 4.09
N ILE A 439 20.31 21.88 5.42
CA ILE A 439 19.13 22.49 6.09
C ILE A 439 18.92 23.92 5.58
N CYS A 440 19.99 24.74 5.58
CA CYS A 440 19.92 26.11 5.10
C CYS A 440 19.57 26.20 3.62
N ILE A 441 20.05 25.29 2.77
CA ILE A 441 19.69 25.22 1.34
C ILE A 441 18.20 24.90 1.17
N CYS A 442 17.68 23.88 1.86
CA CYS A 442 16.26 23.50 1.74
C CYS A 442 15.31 24.54 2.32
N PHE A 443 15.73 25.25 3.38
CA PHE A 443 15.02 26.40 3.91
C PHE A 443 15.03 27.57 2.90
N THR A 444 16.15 27.82 2.22
CA THR A 444 16.27 28.86 1.18
C THR A 444 15.32 28.59 0.01
N TRP A 445 15.30 27.37 -0.54
CA TRP A 445 14.35 27.01 -1.59
C TRP A 445 12.89 27.08 -1.12
N TYR A 446 12.59 26.63 0.10
CA TYR A 446 11.27 26.78 0.71
C TYR A 446 10.80 28.24 0.75
N GLN A 447 11.68 29.17 1.17
CA GLN A 447 11.38 30.60 1.19
C GLN A 447 11.22 31.18 -0.23
N LEU A 448 12.04 30.75 -1.19
CA LEU A 448 11.91 31.19 -2.59
C LEU A 448 10.57 30.74 -3.21
N ALA A 449 10.18 29.48 -3.02
CA ALA A 449 8.92 28.97 -3.56
C ALA A 449 7.69 29.60 -2.89
N SER A 450 7.70 29.64 -1.55
CA SER A 450 6.57 30.13 -0.76
C SER A 450 6.24 31.60 -1.04
N ASN A 451 7.26 32.45 -1.18
CA ASN A 451 7.07 33.89 -1.28
C ASN A 451 6.97 34.39 -2.74
N PHE A 452 7.64 33.74 -3.70
CA PHE A 452 7.75 34.30 -5.07
C PHE A 452 6.95 33.55 -6.14
N ILE A 453 6.79 32.21 -6.07
CA ILE A 453 6.04 31.48 -7.11
C ILE A 453 4.55 31.89 -7.17
N PRO A 454 3.84 32.13 -6.05
CA PRO A 454 2.46 32.65 -6.07
C PRO A 454 2.31 34.05 -6.69
N LEU A 455 3.40 34.81 -6.84
CA LEU A 455 3.41 36.15 -7.44
C LEU A 455 3.65 36.12 -8.96
N LEU A 456 4.07 34.98 -9.52
CA LEU A 456 4.31 34.85 -10.96
C LEU A 456 3.00 34.81 -11.77
N PRO A 457 2.97 35.39 -12.98
CA PRO A 457 1.90 35.14 -13.94
C PRO A 457 1.69 33.64 -14.14
N LYS A 458 0.43 33.17 -14.19
CA LYS A 458 0.10 31.73 -14.16
C LYS A 458 0.95 30.82 -15.06
N PRO A 459 1.26 31.16 -16.34
CA PRO A 459 2.13 30.33 -17.18
C PRO A 459 3.54 30.13 -16.61
N LEU A 460 4.11 31.17 -15.99
CA LEU A 460 5.43 31.11 -15.34
C LEU A 460 5.35 30.39 -13.99
N ALA A 461 4.26 30.56 -13.23
CA ALA A 461 4.03 29.80 -12.00
C ALA A 461 3.96 28.29 -12.25
N TYR A 462 3.30 27.85 -13.34
CA TYR A 462 3.23 26.45 -13.73
C TYR A 462 4.57 25.85 -14.19
N ILE A 463 5.56 26.68 -14.56
CA ILE A 463 6.93 26.23 -14.88
C ILE A 463 7.81 26.26 -13.61
N ALA A 464 7.66 27.30 -12.80
CA ALA A 464 8.44 27.48 -11.57
C ALA A 464 8.11 26.43 -10.49
N TRP A 465 6.87 25.96 -10.40
CA TRP A 465 6.50 24.88 -9.47
C TRP A 465 7.30 23.59 -9.73
N PRO A 466 7.29 22.97 -10.93
CA PRO A 466 8.15 21.83 -11.26
C PRO A 466 9.66 22.08 -11.07
N LEU A 467 10.17 23.27 -11.42
CA LEU A 467 11.58 23.60 -11.20
C LEU A 467 11.94 23.64 -9.72
N TYR A 468 11.06 24.20 -8.87
CA TYR A 468 11.21 24.12 -7.43
C TYR A 468 11.06 22.69 -6.91
N TRP A 469 10.10 21.89 -7.41
CA TRP A 469 9.99 20.48 -7.04
C TRP A 469 11.27 19.72 -7.37
N PHE A 470 11.93 20.04 -8.48
CA PHE A 470 13.26 19.51 -8.78
C PHE A 470 14.34 20.03 -7.84
N CYS A 471 14.58 21.34 -7.73
CA CYS A 471 15.68 21.88 -6.91
C CYS A 471 15.50 21.56 -5.41
N GLN A 472 14.28 21.66 -4.88
CA GLN A 472 13.96 21.25 -3.54
C GLN A 472 14.01 19.74 -3.43
N GLY A 473 13.53 18.95 -4.41
CA GLY A 473 13.67 17.50 -4.42
C GLY A 473 15.13 17.02 -4.47
N SER A 474 16.03 17.76 -5.13
CA SER A 474 17.46 17.49 -5.13
C SER A 474 18.16 17.97 -3.86
N SER A 475 17.76 19.11 -3.29
CA SER A 475 18.33 19.59 -2.01
C SER A 475 17.83 18.78 -0.83
N PHE A 476 16.56 18.37 -0.92
CA PHE A 476 15.98 17.25 -0.21
C PHE A 476 16.95 16.10 -0.38
N MET A 477 17.18 15.58 -1.60
CA MET A 477 18.19 14.58 -1.99
C MET A 477 19.68 14.89 -1.56
N GLY A 478 19.96 16.03 -0.91
CA GLY A 478 21.27 16.40 -0.35
C GLY A 478 21.36 16.36 1.18
N ILE A 479 20.42 16.97 1.90
CA ILE A 479 20.22 16.59 3.32
C ILE A 479 19.88 15.11 3.40
N TRP A 480 19.23 14.64 2.33
CA TRP A 480 19.02 13.25 2.04
C TRP A 480 20.39 12.60 2.18
N SER A 481 21.34 12.96 1.33
CA SER A 481 22.62 12.25 1.28
C SER A 481 23.49 12.32 2.51
N ILE A 482 23.69 13.48 3.17
CA ILE A 482 24.47 13.68 4.42
C ILE A 482 24.39 12.46 5.31
N GLY A 483 23.34 12.35 6.08
CA GLY A 483 22.47 11.25 5.87
C GLY A 483 22.99 9.84 5.73
N HIS A 484 22.86 9.24 4.56
CA HIS A 484 23.03 7.79 4.43
C HIS A 484 24.33 7.39 5.07
N ASP A 485 25.36 8.10 4.65
CA ASP A 485 26.73 8.23 5.13
C ASP A 485 26.92 8.42 6.63
N LEU A 486 26.04 9.18 7.29
CA LEU A 486 25.98 9.33 8.75
C LEU A 486 25.69 7.97 9.44
N GLY A 487 25.00 7.08 8.74
CA GLY A 487 24.43 5.90 9.37
C GLY A 487 25.45 4.88 9.84
N HIS A 488 26.62 4.96 9.26
CA HIS A 488 27.77 4.10 9.32
C HIS A 488 28.60 4.32 10.56
N HIS A 489 27.88 4.60 11.64
CA HIS A 489 28.37 4.96 12.93
C HIS A 489 29.02 6.31 12.90
N ALA A 490 28.60 7.19 11.99
CA ALA A 490 29.62 7.66 11.09
C ALA A 490 30.15 9.00 11.50
N PHE A 491 29.22 9.94 11.61
CA PHE A 491 29.49 11.33 11.82
C PHE A 491 30.31 11.49 13.08
N SER A 492 30.12 10.76 14.19
CA SER A 492 31.04 10.85 15.33
C SER A 492 31.45 9.58 16.08
N GLU A 493 32.48 9.74 16.92
CA GLU A 493 32.97 8.74 17.86
C GLU A 493 32.18 8.69 19.18
N TYR A 494 31.00 9.27 19.22
CA TYR A 494 29.90 8.73 20.00
C TYR A 494 29.19 7.92 18.97
N GLN A 495 29.25 6.60 19.00
CA GLN A 495 28.07 5.81 19.34
C GLN A 495 27.15 6.30 20.51
N TRP A 496 26.48 7.47 20.31
CA TRP A 496 25.13 7.85 20.80
C TRP A 496 24.73 9.29 20.36
N LEU A 497 25.68 10.24 20.21
CA LEU A 497 25.40 11.70 20.14
C LEU A 497 24.85 12.12 18.78
N ASP A 498 25.26 11.36 17.79
CA ASP A 498 24.71 11.21 16.46
C ASP A 498 24.11 9.78 16.37
N ASP A 499 23.53 9.37 17.49
CA ASP A 499 22.18 8.90 17.71
C ASP A 499 21.43 10.05 18.42
N ALA A 500 21.65 11.37 18.13
CA ALA A 500 20.86 12.47 18.75
C ALA A 500 20.42 13.83 18.09
N LEU A 501 20.61 14.53 16.94
CA LEU A 501 21.18 14.61 15.57
C LEU A 501 20.44 14.15 14.30
N GLY A 502 20.89 13.07 13.68
CA GLY A 502 20.38 12.43 12.50
C GLY A 502 19.07 11.69 12.58
N PHE A 503 18.07 12.20 13.28
CA PHE A 503 16.67 11.92 13.02
C PHE A 503 15.96 13.22 12.63
N VAL A 504 16.62 14.40 12.52
CA VAL A 504 15.90 15.70 12.36
C VAL A 504 15.77 16.39 10.98
N ILE A 505 16.29 15.74 9.96
CA ILE A 505 16.16 15.96 8.50
C ILE A 505 16.35 14.78 7.34
N HIS A 506 16.00 13.46 7.04
CA HIS A 506 15.45 12.01 7.26
C HIS A 506 14.02 11.33 7.44
N SER A 507 13.49 10.86 8.57
CA SER A 507 12.03 10.62 8.78
C SER A 507 11.02 11.17 7.74
N ALA A 508 10.89 12.48 7.55
CA ALA A 508 9.88 13.11 6.73
C ALA A 508 10.41 13.46 5.33
N PHE A 509 10.86 12.46 4.58
CA PHE A 509 10.50 12.38 3.16
C PHE A 509 9.73 11.05 2.86
N LEU A 510 8.88 10.56 3.78
CA LEU A 510 7.82 9.52 3.60
C LEU A 510 8.07 8.05 3.03
N THR A 511 8.53 7.02 3.82
CA THR A 511 9.99 6.65 4.15
C THR A 511 10.02 5.54 5.36
N PRO A 512 11.08 4.92 6.04
CA PRO A 512 11.28 4.64 7.51
C PRO A 512 12.77 4.66 8.03
N TYR A 513 13.26 5.54 8.90
CA TYR A 513 14.71 5.80 9.07
C TYR A 513 15.37 5.02 10.23
N PHE A 514 14.74 4.97 11.40
CA PHE A 514 14.69 3.71 12.16
C PHE A 514 14.25 2.48 11.29
N SER A 515 14.18 2.53 9.95
CA SER A 515 14.24 1.39 9.04
C SER A 515 15.07 1.65 7.77
N PHE A 516 16.09 2.51 7.87
CA PHE A 516 17.42 2.34 7.27
C PHE A 516 18.36 1.76 8.36
N LYS A 517 19.51 1.12 8.07
CA LYS A 517 20.41 0.20 8.85
C LYS A 517 20.41 -1.40 8.77
N TYR A 518 19.40 -2.25 9.16
CA TYR A 518 18.89 -3.71 8.98
C TYR A 518 18.20 -4.58 7.78
N SER A 519 17.61 -4.47 6.51
CA SER A 519 17.34 -3.69 5.12
C SER A 519 17.96 -2.45 4.14
N HIS A 520 19.10 -1.68 3.85
CA HIS A 520 20.59 -1.27 4.04
C HIS A 520 21.96 -1.99 4.30
N ARG A 521 22.48 -2.31 5.51
CA ARG A 521 23.80 -3.01 5.62
C ARG A 521 23.98 -4.33 4.93
N SER A 522 23.20 -5.34 5.28
CA SER A 522 23.46 -6.71 4.91
C SER A 522 23.66 -6.85 3.43
N HIS A 523 23.06 -6.05 2.53
CA HIS A 523 23.46 -6.08 1.13
C HIS A 523 24.95 -5.98 0.93
N HIS A 524 25.58 -5.02 1.56
CA HIS A 524 27.00 -4.80 1.39
C HIS A 524 27.75 -5.88 2.16
N ALA A 525 27.06 -6.70 2.95
CA ALA A 525 27.42 -7.99 3.51
C ALA A 525 26.92 -9.22 2.70
N HIS A 526 26.41 -9.01 1.48
CA HIS A 526 25.54 -9.89 0.69
C HIS A 526 25.53 -9.57 -0.84
N THR A 527 24.68 -8.71 -1.41
CA THR A 527 24.71 -8.25 -2.83
C THR A 527 24.55 -9.30 -3.95
N ASN A 528 23.58 -9.08 -4.84
CA ASN A 528 23.34 -9.72 -6.14
C ASN A 528 22.91 -11.20 -6.18
N SER A 529 22.65 -11.88 -5.07
CA SER A 529 22.14 -13.26 -5.14
C SER A 529 20.63 -13.48 -5.42
N MET A 530 20.32 -14.37 -6.34
CA MET A 530 18.99 -14.88 -6.71
C MET A 530 18.14 -15.50 -5.58
N GLU A 531 18.76 -15.98 -4.50
CA GLU A 531 18.04 -16.35 -3.28
C GLU A 531 18.71 -15.77 -2.03
N TYR A 532 19.56 -14.74 -2.18
CA TYR A 532 20.39 -14.23 -1.07
C TYR A 532 20.74 -12.53 -0.79
N ASP A 533 20.03 -12.14 -2.00
CA ASP A 533 19.51 -10.88 -2.72
C ASP A 533 18.05 -10.86 -3.16
N GLU A 534 17.48 -9.69 -2.90
CA GLU A 534 16.10 -9.38 -2.88
C GLU A 534 15.74 -8.43 -4.01
N VAL A 535 16.49 -7.35 -4.08
CA VAL A 535 15.86 -6.10 -4.40
C VAL A 535 16.39 -5.58 -5.72
N TRP A 536 15.48 -5.13 -6.59
CA TRP A 536 15.51 -5.31 -8.04
C TRP A 536 15.98 -6.71 -8.44
N ILE A 537 15.74 -7.76 -7.62
CA ILE A 537 15.96 -9.12 -8.10
C ILE A 537 15.19 -9.28 -9.40
N PRO A 538 15.87 -9.78 -10.42
CA PRO A 538 15.21 -10.26 -11.60
C PRO A 538 14.36 -11.46 -11.24
N LYS A 539 13.06 -11.35 -11.42
CA LYS A 539 12.23 -12.54 -11.61
C LYS A 539 12.84 -13.38 -12.74
N ARG A 540 12.94 -14.70 -12.52
CA ARG A 540 13.38 -15.66 -13.54
C ARG A 540 12.34 -15.66 -14.67
N LYS A 541 12.77 -15.78 -15.94
CA LYS A 541 11.89 -15.64 -17.13
C LYS A 541 10.62 -16.50 -17.15
N ALA A 542 10.59 -17.62 -16.43
CA ALA A 542 9.41 -18.48 -16.28
C ALA A 542 8.22 -17.77 -15.57
N ASP A 543 8.46 -16.64 -14.91
CA ASP A 543 7.44 -15.70 -14.45
C ASP A 543 6.82 -14.96 -15.65
N THR A 544 5.77 -15.56 -16.22
CA THR A 544 5.11 -15.05 -17.43
C THR A 544 4.42 -13.71 -17.19
N MET A 545 3.70 -13.55 -16.07
CA MET A 545 2.96 -12.31 -15.81
C MET A 545 3.88 -11.09 -15.69
N TYR A 546 4.97 -11.19 -14.91
CA TYR A 546 5.89 -10.07 -14.75
C TYR A 546 6.66 -9.76 -16.04
N SER A 547 7.08 -10.80 -16.77
CA SER A 547 7.82 -10.64 -18.02
C SER A 547 6.94 -10.13 -19.18
N GLU A 548 5.69 -10.57 -19.32
CA GLU A 548 4.75 -10.06 -20.34
C GLU A 548 4.44 -8.58 -20.15
N VAL A 549 4.15 -8.17 -18.91
CA VAL A 549 3.83 -6.77 -18.57
C VAL A 549 5.04 -5.85 -18.84
N LEU A 550 6.27 -6.29 -18.57
CA LEU A 550 7.47 -5.50 -18.85
C LEU A 550 8.01 -5.60 -20.29
N ASN A 551 7.68 -6.63 -21.06
CA ASN A 551 8.01 -6.71 -22.48
C ASN A 551 7.08 -5.83 -23.35
N ASN A 552 5.84 -5.60 -22.92
CA ASN A 552 4.92 -4.67 -23.59
C ASN A 552 5.42 -3.22 -23.44
N PRO A 553 5.58 -2.39 -24.49
CA PRO A 553 6.08 -1.01 -24.34
C PRO A 553 5.18 -0.08 -23.52
N LEU A 554 3.86 -0.27 -23.55
CA LEU A 554 2.92 0.48 -22.71
C LEU A 554 2.78 -0.14 -21.32
N GLY A 555 2.97 -1.45 -21.18
CA GLY A 555 3.13 -2.10 -19.87
C GLY A 555 4.41 -1.62 -19.20
N ASN A 556 5.55 -1.60 -19.89
CA ASN A 556 6.83 -1.05 -19.45
C ASN A 556 6.75 0.46 -19.16
N LEU A 557 6.16 1.27 -20.05
CA LEU A 557 5.98 2.71 -19.84
C LEU A 557 4.97 3.02 -18.75
N PHE A 558 3.92 2.21 -18.59
CA PHE A 558 3.13 2.13 -17.37
C PHE A 558 4.16 1.90 -16.29
N MET A 559 4.71 0.68 -16.09
CA MET A 559 5.79 0.20 -15.19
C MET A 559 7.04 1.09 -15.04
N THR A 560 7.05 2.29 -15.64
CA THR A 560 8.07 3.35 -15.59
C THR A 560 7.54 4.75 -15.18
N VAL A 561 6.37 5.19 -15.67
CA VAL A 561 5.61 6.33 -15.10
C VAL A 561 5.13 6.00 -13.70
N VAL A 562 4.70 4.74 -13.60
CA VAL A 562 4.85 3.80 -12.48
C VAL A 562 6.25 4.11 -11.91
N ARG A 563 7.35 3.46 -12.28
CA ARG A 563 8.69 3.55 -11.62
C ARG A 563 9.28 4.88 -11.10
N LEU A 564 8.75 6.07 -11.35
CA LEU A 564 9.33 7.31 -10.81
C LEU A 564 8.38 8.08 -9.90
N LEU A 565 7.08 8.06 -10.21
CA LEU A 565 6.06 8.55 -9.29
C LEU A 565 5.87 7.51 -8.22
N LEU A 566 4.91 6.60 -8.45
CA LEU A 566 4.40 5.67 -7.47
C LEU A 566 5.43 4.51 -7.27
N SER A 567 6.72 4.82 -7.02
CA SER A 567 7.88 3.92 -6.95
C SER A 567 8.46 3.62 -5.58
N PHE A 568 7.79 4.04 -4.52
CA PHE A 568 8.45 4.06 -3.23
C PHE A 568 7.63 3.93 -1.95
N PRO A 569 6.42 4.47 -1.84
CA PRO A 569 5.47 3.94 -0.89
C PRO A 569 5.01 2.43 -0.75
N MET A 570 4.82 1.55 -1.72
CA MET A 570 4.03 0.29 -1.53
C MET A 570 4.99 -0.75 -1.01
N TYR A 571 6.25 -0.69 -1.38
CA TYR A 571 7.16 -1.81 -1.23
C TYR A 571 7.18 -2.33 0.18
N PHE A 572 7.70 -1.58 1.12
CA PHE A 572 7.00 -1.26 2.32
C PHE A 572 5.84 -2.15 2.72
N THR A 573 4.66 -1.82 2.24
CA THR A 573 3.39 -2.51 2.49
C THR A 573 3.42 -3.92 2.00
N PHE A 574 3.88 -4.18 0.78
CA PHE A 574 3.73 -5.49 0.16
C PHE A 574 5.00 -6.15 -0.47
N ASN A 575 6.23 -6.00 0.08
CA ASN A 575 7.57 -6.41 -0.41
C ASN A 575 7.75 -6.75 -1.88
N ILE A 576 8.62 -6.04 -2.58
CA ILE A 576 8.74 -6.19 -4.03
C ILE A 576 10.01 -5.74 -4.67
N HIS A 577 10.23 -6.26 -5.87
CA HIS A 577 11.58 -6.59 -6.24
C HIS A 577 11.97 -7.65 -5.19
N GLY A 578 11.35 -8.82 -5.38
CA GLY A 578 10.61 -9.57 -4.36
C GLY A 578 10.67 -11.11 -4.53
N ARG A 579 10.72 -11.88 -3.43
CA ARG A 579 10.45 -13.34 -3.33
C ARG A 579 9.87 -13.71 -1.94
N PRO A 580 9.43 -14.98 -1.73
CA PRO A 580 7.64 -15.05 -0.43
C PRO A 580 7.44 -15.90 0.86
N TYR A 581 7.38 -15.39 2.10
CA TYR A 581 7.11 -16.28 3.25
C TYR A 581 5.68 -16.81 3.20
N ASN A 582 5.60 -18.08 3.56
CA ASN A 582 5.01 -18.64 4.78
C ASN A 582 4.67 -17.59 5.89
N GLY A 583 3.90 -16.55 5.56
CA GLY A 583 3.48 -15.44 6.43
C GLY A 583 3.06 -14.21 5.62
N PHE A 584 2.12 -13.40 6.10
CA PHE A 584 1.87 -12.07 5.52
C PHE A 584 2.79 -11.04 6.17
N VAL A 585 2.88 -9.91 5.50
CA VAL A 585 4.10 -9.15 5.50
C VAL A 585 3.83 -7.67 5.23
N SER A 586 4.74 -6.84 5.74
CA SER A 586 5.17 -5.51 5.37
C SER A 586 6.36 -5.22 6.27
N HIS A 587 6.59 -3.94 6.45
CA HIS A 587 7.31 -3.37 7.53
C HIS A 587 6.66 -2.01 7.82
N PHE A 588 5.27 -1.95 7.87
CA PHE A 588 3.27 -1.02 9.76
C PHE A 588 2.79 -1.66 11.09
N TYR A 589 1.64 -2.30 11.06
CA TYR A 589 1.40 -3.56 11.69
C TYR A 589 2.76 -4.23 11.88
N PRO A 590 3.53 -4.18 13.00
CA PRO A 590 4.98 -4.46 13.24
C PRO A 590 5.73 -5.84 12.95
N GLN A 591 5.50 -6.96 13.64
CA GLN A 591 6.28 -8.24 13.63
C GLN A 591 5.82 -9.51 12.77
N SER A 592 6.57 -10.22 11.91
CA SER A 592 6.21 -11.52 11.26
C SER A 592 7.53 -12.28 10.84
N PRO A 593 7.65 -13.02 9.71
CA PRO A 593 8.94 -13.64 9.31
C PRO A 593 10.11 -12.83 8.65
N MET A 594 10.88 -11.94 9.33
CA MET A 594 12.19 -11.44 8.76
C MET A 594 13.29 -10.89 9.70
N PHE A 595 13.30 -10.99 11.04
CA PHE A 595 14.32 -10.28 11.87
C PHE A 595 14.92 -11.03 13.11
N ASN A 596 15.90 -10.44 13.88
CA ASN A 596 16.59 -10.71 15.21
C ASN A 596 16.13 -10.21 16.66
N ASP A 597 16.26 -10.90 17.83
CA ASP A 597 15.81 -10.42 19.20
C ASP A 597 16.41 -9.13 19.75
N SER A 598 17.44 -8.78 19.08
CA SER A 598 17.85 -7.45 18.84
C SER A 598 16.71 -6.69 18.15
N GLU A 599 17.00 -5.81 17.20
CA GLU A 599 16.11 -5.06 16.29
C GLU A 599 14.64 -4.76 16.66
N ARG A 600 13.82 -5.75 17.02
CA ARG A 600 12.39 -5.59 17.31
C ARG A 600 12.05 -4.47 18.30
N LYS A 601 12.76 -4.33 19.43
CA LYS A 601 12.34 -3.36 20.47
C LYS A 601 12.53 -1.96 19.99
N LEU A 602 13.62 -1.73 19.29
CA LEU A 602 13.85 -0.54 18.51
C LEU A 602 12.68 -0.32 17.56
N VAL A 603 12.02 -1.35 16.98
CA VAL A 603 10.77 -1.09 16.23
C VAL A 603 9.69 -0.56 17.15
N TRP A 604 9.62 -0.97 18.40
CA TRP A 604 8.66 -0.33 19.29
C TRP A 604 9.15 1.02 19.81
N LEU A 605 10.37 1.44 19.39
CA LEU A 605 10.70 2.82 19.06
C LEU A 605 10.39 3.25 17.62
N SER A 606 9.30 2.77 17.06
CA SER A 606 8.78 3.10 15.72
C SER A 606 7.24 3.33 15.16
N ASP A 607 5.93 3.69 15.50
CA ASP A 607 4.70 4.12 16.38
C ASP A 607 4.48 5.32 17.41
N ALA A 608 5.32 6.35 17.59
CA ALA A 608 4.94 7.76 17.72
C ALA A 608 5.78 8.87 17.03
N GLY A 609 7.01 8.77 16.50
CA GLY A 609 7.61 9.73 15.53
C GLY A 609 7.29 9.86 14.00
N MET A 610 6.44 9.06 13.39
CA MET A 610 6.01 9.13 11.99
C MET A 610 4.52 8.77 11.70
N VAL A 611 3.52 9.48 12.25
CA VAL A 611 2.07 9.51 11.88
C VAL A 611 1.75 10.95 11.35
N ALA A 612 1.88 11.18 10.04
CA ALA A 612 1.69 12.39 9.22
C ALA A 612 1.65 12.49 7.62
N ALA A 613 1.30 11.52 6.75
CA ALA A 613 0.33 11.60 5.59
C ALA A 613 -0.72 10.39 5.41
N PHE A 614 -1.94 10.11 6.03
CA PHE A 614 -3.19 10.85 6.54
C PHE A 614 -3.79 11.07 8.16
N TYR A 615 -3.43 11.72 9.42
CA TYR A 615 -2.52 12.72 10.34
C TYR A 615 -1.70 14.06 10.01
N GLY A 616 -0.41 14.28 10.29
CA GLY A 616 0.19 15.65 10.49
C GLY A 616 0.76 16.48 9.32
N LEU A 617 0.67 16.06 8.06
CA LEU A 617 0.97 16.87 6.87
C LEU A 617 -0.31 17.36 6.15
N TYR A 618 -1.44 17.76 6.76
CA TYR A 618 -2.00 17.71 8.11
C TYR A 618 -1.89 19.05 8.84
N LYS A 619 -0.69 19.57 9.04
CA LYS A 619 -0.54 20.91 9.64
C LYS A 619 0.65 21.73 9.17
N ILE A 620 1.42 21.28 8.17
CA ILE A 620 1.79 22.24 7.11
C ILE A 620 0.59 22.27 6.14
N ALA A 621 -0.61 22.07 6.69
CA ALA A 621 -1.79 21.63 5.99
C ALA A 621 -3.07 21.40 6.85
N ALA A 622 -3.52 22.36 7.69
CA ALA A 622 -4.62 22.24 8.68
C ALA A 622 -6.00 22.84 8.31
N SER A 623 -6.11 24.17 8.21
CA SER A 623 -7.36 24.95 8.08
C SER A 623 -7.94 25.29 6.67
N THR A 624 -7.19 25.20 5.55
CA THR A 624 -7.65 25.61 4.19
C THR A 624 -7.27 24.80 2.91
N SER A 625 -6.01 24.41 2.54
CA SER A 625 -5.82 23.51 1.34
C SER A 625 -4.66 22.49 1.24
N ALA A 626 -5.01 21.20 1.19
CA ALA A 626 -4.07 20.06 1.02
C ALA A 626 -3.11 20.24 -0.17
N THR A 627 -3.58 21.00 -1.15
CA THR A 627 -2.85 21.55 -2.29
C THR A 627 -1.50 22.16 -1.92
N TRP A 628 -1.37 22.91 -0.81
CA TRP A 628 -0.09 23.56 -0.49
C TRP A 628 0.98 22.59 0.00
N LEU A 629 0.68 21.62 0.88
CA LEU A 629 1.69 20.60 1.20
C LEU A 629 2.13 19.99 -0.12
N PHE A 630 1.16 19.55 -0.92
CA PHE A 630 1.47 18.92 -2.19
C PHE A 630 2.41 19.79 -3.04
N CYS A 631 2.22 21.10 -3.10
CA CYS A 631 3.12 22.01 -3.82
C CYS A 631 4.47 22.31 -3.14
N ILE A 632 4.58 22.38 -1.81
CA ILE A 632 5.81 22.82 -1.09
C ILE A 632 6.64 21.66 -0.49
N TYR A 633 6.04 20.49 -0.35
CA TYR A 633 6.73 19.34 0.22
C TYR A 633 6.34 18.05 -0.50
N GLY A 634 5.06 17.80 -0.79
CA GLY A 634 4.59 16.53 -1.34
C GLY A 634 5.13 16.23 -2.74
N ALA A 635 5.25 17.26 -3.60
CA ALA A 635 5.83 17.15 -4.93
C ALA A 635 7.37 17.29 -4.96
N PRO A 636 8.03 18.15 -4.15
CA PRO A 636 9.47 18.05 -3.92
C PRO A 636 9.90 16.68 -3.40
N LEU A 637 9.12 16.11 -2.48
CA LEU A 637 9.14 14.71 -2.10
C LEU A 637 9.03 13.86 -3.38
N LEU A 638 7.95 13.92 -4.17
CA LEU A 638 7.82 13.16 -5.43
C LEU A 638 9.02 13.25 -6.41
N VAL A 639 9.88 14.26 -6.32
CA VAL A 639 11.08 14.37 -7.15
C VAL A 639 12.36 13.89 -6.45
N MET A 640 12.57 14.18 -5.17
CA MET A 640 13.56 13.48 -4.35
C MET A 640 13.34 11.96 -4.42
N ASN A 641 12.07 11.59 -4.53
CA ASN A 641 11.63 10.23 -4.71
C ASN A 641 12.21 9.65 -6.00
N ALA A 642 11.86 10.23 -7.15
CA ALA A 642 12.45 9.85 -8.43
C ALA A 642 13.99 9.81 -8.40
N HIS A 643 14.65 10.73 -7.69
CA HIS A 643 16.11 10.76 -7.58
C HIS A 643 16.72 9.50 -6.98
N PHE A 644 16.24 8.98 -5.84
CA PHE A 644 16.81 7.70 -5.36
C PHE A 644 16.22 6.49 -6.09
N ILE A 645 15.10 6.62 -6.80
CA ILE A 645 14.80 5.60 -7.81
C ILE A 645 15.91 5.51 -8.83
N PHE A 646 16.42 6.66 -9.29
CA PHE A 646 17.63 6.69 -10.09
C PHE A 646 18.77 5.99 -9.33
N PHE A 647 19.16 6.39 -8.11
CA PHE A 647 20.28 5.74 -7.37
C PHE A 647 20.29 4.22 -7.38
N THR A 648 19.53 3.52 -6.52
CA THR A 648 19.84 2.08 -6.42
C THR A 648 19.48 1.35 -7.71
N PHE A 649 18.47 1.82 -8.47
CA PHE A 649 18.20 1.17 -9.76
C PHE A 649 19.35 1.40 -10.73
N LEU A 650 20.05 2.53 -10.73
CA LEU A 650 21.26 2.73 -11.53
C LEU A 650 22.44 1.89 -11.03
N HIS A 651 22.63 1.81 -9.72
CA HIS A 651 23.94 1.55 -9.13
C HIS A 651 24.30 0.08 -8.92
N HIS A 652 23.42 -0.87 -9.23
CA HIS A 652 23.61 -2.25 -8.76
C HIS A 652 23.41 -3.35 -9.81
N SER A 653 22.95 -3.06 -11.03
CA SER A 653 22.99 -3.99 -12.16
C SER A 653 22.60 -3.34 -13.48
N HIS A 654 23.55 -2.62 -14.05
CA HIS A 654 23.70 -2.65 -15.49
C HIS A 654 23.85 -4.10 -16.00
N LEU A 655 23.55 -4.36 -17.28
CA LEU A 655 23.71 -5.65 -18.00
C LEU A 655 25.09 -6.33 -17.85
N SER A 656 26.09 -5.61 -17.31
CA SER A 656 27.42 -6.12 -16.97
C SER A 656 27.53 -6.84 -15.62
N LEU A 657 26.49 -6.85 -14.79
CA LEU A 657 26.58 -7.33 -13.41
C LEU A 657 25.83 -8.66 -13.25
N ALA A 658 26.53 -9.63 -12.68
CA ALA A 658 26.04 -10.99 -12.45
C ALA A 658 25.03 -11.00 -11.30
N HIS A 659 24.19 -12.02 -11.29
CA HIS A 659 23.45 -12.46 -10.10
C HIS A 659 23.77 -13.93 -9.89
N TYR A 660 23.79 -14.41 -8.65
CA TYR A 660 24.31 -15.75 -8.33
C TYR A 660 23.24 -16.59 -7.60
N ASP A 661 23.25 -17.93 -7.66
CA ASP A 661 22.42 -18.79 -6.79
C ASP A 661 23.29 -19.66 -5.90
N SER A 662 22.73 -20.06 -4.75
CA SER A 662 23.29 -20.86 -3.62
C SER A 662 24.68 -21.49 -3.80
N ARG A 663 24.91 -22.12 -4.92
CA ARG A 663 26.11 -22.86 -5.28
C ARG A 663 27.36 -21.98 -5.40
N GLU A 664 27.24 -20.69 -5.75
CA GLU A 664 28.39 -19.93 -6.28
C GLU A 664 29.00 -18.84 -5.39
N TRP A 665 28.24 -17.85 -4.93
CA TRP A 665 28.70 -16.54 -4.44
C TRP A 665 29.65 -16.51 -3.24
N ASP A 666 30.21 -15.32 -3.02
CA ASP A 666 30.82 -14.90 -1.76
C ASP A 666 30.65 -13.39 -1.57
N TRP A 667 30.91 -12.94 -0.34
CA TRP A 667 30.83 -11.55 0.09
C TRP A 667 31.44 -10.52 -0.89
N ILE A 668 32.61 -10.84 -1.46
CA ILE A 668 33.36 -9.89 -2.28
C ILE A 668 32.79 -9.84 -3.70
N ARG A 669 32.49 -10.99 -4.31
CA ARG A 669 31.80 -11.05 -5.61
C ARG A 669 30.41 -10.42 -5.55
N GLY A 670 29.73 -10.59 -4.43
CA GLY A 670 28.57 -9.79 -4.06
C GLY A 670 28.90 -8.31 -4.13
N ALA A 671 29.56 -7.75 -3.12
CA ALA A 671 29.80 -6.31 -2.97
C ALA A 671 30.31 -5.59 -4.25
N LEU A 672 31.13 -6.26 -5.06
CA LEU A 672 31.68 -5.71 -6.31
C LEU A 672 30.71 -5.78 -7.52
N SER A 673 29.60 -6.49 -7.42
CA SER A 673 28.56 -6.55 -8.46
C SER A 673 27.67 -5.29 -8.48
N THR A 674 28.29 -4.13 -8.30
CA THR A 674 27.68 -2.78 -8.28
C THR A 674 28.47 -1.83 -9.19
N VAL A 675 27.97 -0.62 -9.45
CA VAL A 675 28.55 0.30 -10.43
C VAL A 675 28.55 1.76 -9.97
N ASP A 676 29.72 2.41 -10.05
CA ASP A 676 29.89 3.86 -9.80
C ASP A 676 29.48 4.69 -11.02
N ARG A 677 28.93 5.89 -10.80
CA ARG A 677 28.39 6.74 -11.87
C ARG A 677 28.51 8.23 -11.59
N ASN A 678 28.38 9.05 -12.61
CA ASN A 678 28.50 10.51 -12.51
C ASN A 678 27.17 11.23 -12.81
N TYR A 679 26.62 11.96 -11.83
CA TYR A 679 25.39 12.75 -11.98
C TYR A 679 25.71 14.26 -12.11
N GLY A 680 26.98 14.63 -12.28
CA GLY A 680 27.44 16.01 -12.42
C GLY A 680 27.31 16.81 -11.12
N ILE A 681 26.72 18.01 -11.21
CA ILE A 681 26.51 18.91 -10.05
C ILE A 681 25.76 18.23 -8.89
N LEU A 682 24.93 17.23 -9.20
CA LEU A 682 24.18 16.48 -8.21
C LEU A 682 25.07 15.63 -7.30
N ASN A 683 26.29 15.22 -7.72
CA ASN A 683 27.19 14.46 -6.84
C ASN A 683 27.47 15.24 -5.54
N THR A 684 27.84 16.52 -5.65
CA THR A 684 28.17 17.39 -4.50
C THR A 684 26.95 17.80 -3.68
N VAL A 685 25.76 17.85 -4.29
CA VAL A 685 24.50 17.94 -3.54
C VAL A 685 24.31 16.63 -2.76
N PHE A 686 24.61 15.49 -3.38
CA PHE A 686 24.38 14.16 -2.86
C PHE A 686 25.60 13.57 -2.10
N HIS A 687 26.56 14.39 -1.67
CA HIS A 687 27.73 13.99 -0.88
C HIS A 687 28.56 12.85 -1.51
N ASP A 688 28.63 12.88 -2.84
CA ASP A 688 29.53 12.13 -3.73
C ASP A 688 29.40 10.59 -3.69
N VAL A 689 28.38 10.02 -3.04
CA VAL A 689 28.02 8.58 -3.14
C VAL A 689 27.95 8.10 -4.58
N THR A 690 27.39 8.89 -5.50
CA THR A 690 27.19 8.47 -6.89
C THR A 690 28.49 7.97 -7.52
N CYS A 691 29.61 8.65 -7.28
CA CYS A 691 30.93 8.29 -7.82
C CYS A 691 31.79 7.49 -6.83
N ALA A 692 31.17 6.97 -5.77
CA ALA A 692 31.82 6.24 -4.69
C ALA A 692 30.85 5.20 -4.06
N HIS A 693 30.02 4.59 -4.90
CA HIS A 693 29.00 3.61 -4.57
C HIS A 693 29.61 2.21 -4.42
N VAL A 694 30.48 1.78 -5.33
CA VAL A 694 31.25 0.52 -5.30
C VAL A 694 32.21 0.51 -4.12
N VAL A 695 32.83 1.65 -3.80
CA VAL A 695 33.55 1.74 -2.52
C VAL A 695 32.53 1.49 -1.40
N HIS A 696 31.35 2.14 -1.42
CA HIS A 696 30.17 1.97 -0.54
C HIS A 696 29.68 0.52 -0.30
N HIS A 697 30.14 -0.49 -1.04
CA HIS A 697 29.87 -1.90 -0.69
C HIS A 697 30.81 -2.53 0.34
N LEU A 698 31.81 -1.81 0.88
CA LEU A 698 32.95 -2.50 1.52
C LEU A 698 33.39 -2.06 2.97
N ILE A 699 33.49 -0.75 3.35
CA ILE A 699 34.20 -0.29 4.61
C ILE A 699 33.96 1.20 5.10
N SER A 700 33.03 1.60 5.97
CA SER A 700 32.68 3.03 6.12
C SER A 700 33.64 3.85 6.80
N THR A 701 34.24 3.34 7.83
CA THR A 701 35.05 4.04 8.78
C THR A 701 35.73 5.38 8.27
N ILE A 702 36.11 5.55 6.99
CA ILE A 702 36.26 6.76 6.09
C ILE A 702 35.07 7.78 5.98
N PRO A 703 35.13 9.11 6.21
CA PRO A 703 34.02 10.11 5.96
C PRO A 703 33.29 10.14 4.58
N HIS A 704 32.04 10.65 4.37
CA HIS A 704 31.54 11.02 2.99
C HIS A 704 32.56 11.89 2.28
N TYR A 705 33.04 12.90 2.97
CA TYR A 705 34.05 13.82 2.47
C TYR A 705 35.44 13.18 2.29
N HIS A 706 35.57 11.87 2.52
CA HIS A 706 36.69 11.00 2.19
C HIS A 706 36.24 9.74 1.37
N THR A 707 34.95 9.59 0.96
CA THR A 707 34.46 8.51 0.05
C THR A 707 35.40 8.40 -1.15
N VAL A 708 35.53 9.51 -1.87
CA VAL A 708 36.27 9.64 -3.11
C VAL A 708 37.76 9.39 -2.89
N GLU A 709 38.31 9.79 -1.74
CA GLU A 709 39.70 9.49 -1.36
C GLU A 709 39.90 7.97 -1.20
N ALA A 710 38.99 7.28 -0.51
CA ALA A 710 39.01 5.82 -0.39
C ALA A 710 38.73 5.09 -1.71
N THR A 711 37.85 5.59 -2.58
CA THR A 711 37.59 5.02 -3.91
C THR A 711 38.87 5.02 -4.73
N ASN A 712 39.55 6.16 -4.79
CA ASN A 712 40.81 6.29 -5.51
C ASN A 712 41.93 5.43 -4.91
N ALA A 713 41.93 5.19 -3.59
CA ALA A 713 42.88 4.32 -2.93
C ALA A 713 42.72 2.82 -3.29
N ILE A 714 41.48 2.30 -3.37
CA ILE A 714 41.25 0.86 -3.61
C ILE A 714 41.06 0.49 -5.08
N LYS A 715 40.65 1.43 -5.94
CA LYS A 715 40.38 1.19 -7.37
C LYS A 715 41.52 0.51 -8.16
N PRO A 716 42.82 0.77 -7.88
CA PRO A 716 43.92 0.03 -8.51
C PRO A 716 44.00 -1.46 -8.12
N ILE A 717 43.46 -1.85 -6.95
CA ILE A 717 43.45 -3.24 -6.46
C ILE A 717 42.26 -4.01 -7.04
N LEU A 718 41.10 -3.35 -7.17
CA LEU A 718 39.87 -3.97 -7.68
C LEU A 718 39.96 -4.35 -9.17
N GLY A 719 40.72 -3.60 -9.98
CA GLY A 719 40.95 -3.92 -11.38
C GLY A 719 39.65 -4.09 -12.20
N ASP A 720 39.56 -5.19 -12.95
CA ASP A 720 38.39 -5.53 -13.80
C ASP A 720 37.08 -5.78 -13.02
N TYR A 721 37.14 -5.99 -11.70
CA TYR A 721 35.94 -6.13 -10.86
C TYR A 721 35.30 -4.77 -10.50
N TYR A 722 36.00 -3.65 -10.68
CA TYR A 722 35.42 -2.32 -10.42
C TYR A 722 34.63 -1.82 -11.63
N LYS A 723 33.31 -1.67 -11.49
CA LYS A 723 32.46 -1.12 -12.56
C LYS A 723 32.20 0.37 -12.38
N TYR A 724 32.29 1.10 -13.50
CA TYR A 724 31.93 2.52 -13.61
C TYR A 724 31.13 2.75 -14.91
N ASP A 725 30.12 3.62 -14.87
CA ASP A 725 29.30 4.00 -16.03
C ASP A 725 28.89 5.49 -15.94
N ASP A 726 29.48 6.30 -16.82
CA ASP A 726 29.24 7.74 -16.94
C ASP A 726 28.10 8.12 -17.89
N THR A 727 27.28 7.16 -18.33
CA THR A 727 26.15 7.45 -19.23
C THR A 727 25.19 8.49 -18.59
N PRO A 728 24.93 9.66 -19.22
CA PRO A 728 24.30 10.80 -18.53
C PRO A 728 22.86 10.57 -18.06
N ILE A 729 22.56 10.66 -16.76
CA ILE A 729 21.40 10.13 -16.00
C ILE A 729 20.01 9.89 -16.66
N LEU A 730 19.59 10.62 -17.72
CA LEU A 730 18.33 10.34 -18.46
C LEU A 730 18.55 9.75 -19.88
N LYS A 731 19.77 9.89 -20.45
CA LYS A 731 20.37 8.90 -21.36
C LYS A 731 21.06 7.78 -20.57
N ALA A 732 21.10 7.88 -19.25
CA ALA A 732 20.78 6.74 -18.42
C ALA A 732 19.26 6.37 -18.65
N PHE A 733 18.44 5.92 -17.70
CA PHE A 733 17.03 5.50 -17.95
C PHE A 733 16.81 4.09 -18.58
N TRP A 734 16.81 3.90 -19.91
CA TRP A 734 16.02 2.82 -20.51
C TRP A 734 16.67 1.47 -20.96
N ARG A 735 17.99 1.24 -21.10
CA ARG A 735 18.61 -0.02 -21.65
C ARG A 735 18.61 -1.12 -20.63
N GLU A 736 18.02 -0.84 -19.47
CA GLU A 736 17.76 -1.77 -18.43
C GLU A 736 16.32 -1.63 -17.92
N THR A 737 15.70 -0.44 -17.90
CA THR A 737 14.22 -0.39 -17.75
C THR A 737 13.54 -1.22 -18.86
N LYS A 738 14.15 -1.28 -20.06
CA LYS A 738 13.75 -2.06 -21.24
C LYS A 738 14.51 -3.38 -21.39
N ASN A 739 15.81 -3.45 -21.06
CA ASN A 739 16.59 -4.68 -21.28
C ASN A 739 16.98 -5.43 -19.99
N CYS A 740 16.52 -4.98 -18.81
CA CYS A 740 16.60 -5.71 -17.55
C CYS A 740 15.19 -6.07 -17.09
N ILE A 741 14.59 -7.00 -17.83
CA ILE A 741 13.22 -7.47 -17.58
C ILE A 741 13.25 -8.69 -16.65
N TYR A 742 14.06 -9.69 -16.98
CA TYR A 742 14.22 -10.95 -16.24
C TYR A 742 15.70 -11.37 -16.15
N VAL A 743 16.00 -12.50 -15.51
CA VAL A 743 17.27 -13.24 -15.70
C VAL A 743 17.03 -14.63 -16.29
N GLU A 744 18.09 -15.12 -16.92
CA GLU A 744 18.35 -16.51 -17.22
C GLU A 744 19.84 -16.79 -16.88
N PRO A 745 20.25 -18.04 -16.63
CA PRO A 745 21.65 -18.42 -16.82
C PRO A 745 22.04 -18.24 -18.30
N ASP A 746 23.34 -18.27 -18.61
CA ASP A 746 23.77 -18.35 -20.01
C ASP A 746 23.38 -19.71 -20.65
N GLU A 747 23.21 -19.71 -21.96
CA GLU A 747 22.72 -20.86 -22.73
C GLU A 747 23.67 -22.07 -22.63
N GLY A 748 23.21 -23.16 -22.02
CA GLY A 748 24.03 -24.34 -21.69
C GLY A 748 24.75 -24.30 -20.33
N ALA A 749 24.52 -23.26 -19.52
CA ALA A 749 25.09 -23.07 -18.18
C ALA A 749 24.00 -23.11 -17.08
N GLU A 750 22.95 -23.92 -17.27
CA GLU A 750 21.73 -23.92 -16.45
C GLU A 750 21.97 -24.30 -14.97
N ASP A 751 22.99 -25.12 -14.71
CA ASP A 751 23.44 -25.51 -13.37
C ASP A 751 24.63 -24.68 -12.84
N SER A 752 25.05 -23.62 -13.53
CA SER A 752 26.25 -22.85 -13.17
C SER A 752 26.12 -21.98 -11.92
N GLY A 753 24.90 -21.77 -11.42
CA GLY A 753 24.65 -20.79 -10.35
C GLY A 753 24.87 -19.33 -10.78
N VAL A 754 25.14 -19.01 -12.05
CA VAL A 754 25.36 -17.63 -12.51
C VAL A 754 24.25 -17.19 -13.48
N TYR A 755 23.60 -16.09 -13.15
CA TYR A 755 22.44 -15.53 -13.83
C TYR A 755 22.77 -14.15 -14.40
N TRP A 756 22.36 -13.93 -15.65
CA TRP A 756 22.58 -12.68 -16.35
C TRP A 756 21.28 -12.05 -16.79
N VAL A 757 21.32 -10.72 -16.82
CA VAL A 757 20.11 -9.92 -16.98
C VAL A 757 19.78 -9.72 -18.46
N PHE A 758 18.54 -10.00 -18.83
CA PHE A 758 18.08 -10.02 -20.23
C PHE A 758 16.79 -9.23 -20.45
N GLY A 759 16.55 -8.92 -21.72
CA GLY A 759 15.33 -8.30 -22.22
C GLY A 759 15.03 -8.69 -23.67
N SER A 760 13.99 -8.09 -24.24
CA SER A 760 13.33 -8.58 -25.46
C SER A 760 14.27 -8.76 -26.67
N LYS A 761 14.68 -9.99 -26.97
CA LYS A 761 15.08 -10.40 -28.33
C LYS A 761 13.79 -10.43 -29.18
N LEU A 762 13.72 -9.60 -30.21
CA LEU A 762 12.58 -9.58 -31.13
C LEU A 762 12.61 -10.84 -32.00
N TYR A 763 11.67 -11.75 -31.83
CA TYR A 763 11.50 -12.92 -32.70
C TYR A 763 10.04 -13.07 -33.16
N ILE A 764 9.86 -13.57 -34.38
CA ILE A 764 8.60 -13.51 -35.12
C ILE A 764 7.94 -14.89 -35.16
N SER A 765 6.67 -14.98 -34.76
CA SER A 765 5.70 -15.93 -35.35
C SER A 765 4.27 -15.41 -35.19
N THR A 766 3.36 -15.94 -36.01
CA THR A 766 1.95 -15.52 -36.16
C THR A 766 1.01 -16.37 -35.27
N SER A 767 -0.25 -15.99 -34.95
CA SER A 767 -1.29 -15.47 -35.86
C SER A 767 -2.62 -15.03 -35.20
N LYS A 768 -3.25 -13.97 -35.76
CA LYS A 768 -4.69 -13.75 -36.13
C LYS A 768 -5.85 -14.30 -35.25
N CYS A 769 -7.06 -13.71 -35.16
CA CYS A 769 -7.71 -12.41 -35.53
C CYS A 769 -9.17 -12.43 -34.97
N GLY A 770 -10.00 -11.36 -34.91
CA GLY A 770 -9.87 -9.92 -35.22
C GLY A 770 -11.26 -9.22 -35.11
N PHE A 771 -11.33 -7.94 -34.66
CA PHE A 771 -12.53 -7.28 -34.08
C PHE A 771 -13.80 -7.10 -34.98
N GLU A 772 -15.02 -7.00 -34.41
CA GLU A 772 -15.95 -5.82 -34.57
C GLU A 772 -17.17 -5.67 -33.57
N TYR A 773 -17.78 -4.46 -33.50
CA TYR A 773 -18.50 -3.77 -32.38
C TYR A 773 -20.04 -3.49 -32.60
N ASN A 774 -20.61 -2.48 -31.88
CA ASN A 774 -21.65 -1.46 -32.28
C ASN A 774 -23.18 -1.64 -31.97
N LEU A 775 -24.11 -0.62 -31.83
CA LEU A 775 -24.09 0.90 -31.69
C LEU A 775 -25.50 1.70 -31.52
N ILE A 776 -26.33 1.69 -30.42
CA ILE A 776 -27.25 2.84 -29.96
C ILE A 776 -27.56 3.07 -28.41
N ASN A 777 -28.74 3.45 -27.81
CA ASN A 777 -28.94 4.59 -26.80
C ASN A 777 -29.93 4.31 -25.57
N ILE A 778 -30.13 5.03 -24.40
CA ILE A 778 -29.39 5.93 -23.44
C ILE A 778 -29.94 6.05 -21.93
N LEU A 779 -30.53 7.15 -21.35
CA LEU A 779 -30.47 7.55 -19.87
C LEU A 779 -31.73 7.60 -18.89
N PHE A 780 -31.58 7.34 -17.54
CA PHE A 780 -32.15 7.97 -16.24
C PHE A 780 -33.43 7.53 -15.33
N CYS A 781 -33.29 7.15 -14.02
CA CYS A 781 -34.19 7.60 -12.86
C CYS A 781 -35.63 7.04 -12.50
N ARG A 782 -36.28 7.16 -11.28
CA ARG A 782 -36.05 7.48 -9.79
C ARG A 782 -37.38 7.11 -8.98
N PHE A 783 -37.74 7.25 -7.66
CA PHE A 783 -37.30 7.80 -6.31
C PHE A 783 -37.91 6.96 -5.11
N PHE A 784 -38.24 7.37 -3.86
CA PHE A 784 -38.69 8.63 -3.17
C PHE A 784 -38.08 8.89 -1.74
N LEU A 785 -38.66 9.83 -0.95
CA LEU A 785 -38.27 10.37 0.38
C LEU A 785 -38.77 9.52 1.59
N ASN A 786 -38.08 9.57 2.74
CA ASN A 786 -38.49 8.96 4.02
C ASN A 786 -39.44 9.86 4.85
N LEU A 787 -40.45 9.26 5.51
CA LEU A 787 -41.06 9.81 6.72
C LEU A 787 -41.52 8.70 7.68
N ARG A 788 -41.59 8.99 8.98
CA ARG A 788 -41.90 7.99 10.04
C ARG A 788 -43.40 7.68 10.15
N THR A 789 -43.69 6.38 10.31
CA THR A 789 -44.80 5.78 11.08
C THR A 789 -46.03 6.65 11.39
N PHE A 790 -47.17 6.37 10.74
CA PHE A 790 -48.39 5.90 11.42
C PHE A 790 -49.40 5.33 10.39
N ILE A 791 -50.54 4.82 10.88
CA ILE A 791 -51.71 4.23 10.19
C ILE A 791 -51.64 2.70 10.00
N LYS A 792 -52.49 2.00 10.78
CA LYS A 792 -53.13 0.74 10.37
C LYS A 792 -54.45 1.10 9.67
N MET A 793 -54.80 0.41 8.58
CA MET A 793 -56.12 -0.22 8.32
C MET A 793 -56.37 -0.50 6.83
N GLY A 794 -56.85 -1.72 6.53
CA GLY A 794 -57.99 -1.92 5.62
C GLY A 794 -57.72 -2.14 4.12
N ALA A 795 -57.79 -3.43 3.71
CA ALA A 795 -58.05 -3.93 2.35
C ALA A 795 -57.03 -3.60 1.22
N GLY A 796 -56.86 -4.45 0.20
CA GLY A 796 -57.42 -5.80 0.06
C GLY A 796 -57.18 -6.41 -1.32
N GLY A 797 -56.17 -7.29 -1.43
CA GLY A 797 -55.88 -8.07 -2.63
C GLY A 797 -55.00 -9.26 -2.25
N ARG A 798 -55.39 -10.48 -2.63
CA ARG A 798 -54.65 -11.70 -2.28
C ARG A 798 -53.60 -12.01 -3.35
N MET A 799 -52.36 -12.19 -2.91
CA MET A 799 -51.56 -13.33 -3.34
C MET A 799 -50.95 -13.96 -2.09
N ASN A 800 -51.00 -15.29 -2.02
CA ASN A 800 -50.12 -16.08 -1.17
C ASN A 800 -48.78 -16.24 -1.94
N ASP A 801 -47.65 -16.63 -1.35
CA ASP A 801 -47.44 -17.31 -0.08
C ASP A 801 -46.38 -16.59 0.78
N ALA A 802 -46.54 -16.63 2.10
CA ALA A 802 -45.50 -16.23 3.04
C ALA A 802 -44.58 -17.43 3.31
N THR A 803 -43.59 -17.64 2.44
CA THR A 803 -42.54 -18.66 2.64
C THR A 803 -41.85 -18.49 3.98
N THR A 804 -41.72 -19.56 4.76
CA THR A 804 -41.04 -19.46 6.05
C THR A 804 -39.53 -19.30 5.83
N GLU A 805 -38.81 -18.79 6.83
CA GLU A 805 -37.35 -18.62 6.74
C GLU A 805 -36.61 -19.96 6.51
N LYS A 806 -37.28 -21.11 6.73
CA LYS A 806 -36.79 -22.45 6.33
C LYS A 806 -36.95 -22.73 4.84
N ASP A 807 -38.08 -22.34 4.23
CA ASP A 807 -38.33 -22.55 2.79
C ASP A 807 -37.44 -21.64 1.93
N VAL A 808 -37.23 -20.39 2.39
CA VAL A 808 -36.28 -19.46 1.79
C VAL A 808 -34.87 -20.07 1.76
N LEU A 809 -34.46 -20.81 2.80
CA LEU A 809 -33.15 -21.45 2.85
C LEU A 809 -33.08 -22.88 2.26
N LYS A 810 -34.22 -23.49 1.87
CA LYS A 810 -34.25 -24.78 1.14
C LYS A 810 -33.39 -24.69 -0.13
N ARG A 811 -32.37 -25.56 -0.25
CA ARG A 811 -31.53 -25.70 -1.44
C ARG A 811 -32.35 -26.06 -2.69
N VAL A 812 -31.92 -25.60 -3.85
CA VAL A 812 -32.45 -26.07 -5.15
C VAL A 812 -32.00 -27.52 -5.43
N PRO A 813 -32.71 -28.30 -6.27
CA PRO A 813 -32.23 -29.59 -6.75
C PRO A 813 -30.95 -29.42 -7.60
N THR A 814 -30.13 -30.46 -7.64
CA THR A 814 -28.85 -30.46 -8.37
C THR A 814 -28.77 -31.55 -9.44
N GLU A 815 -29.79 -32.39 -9.52
CA GLU A 815 -30.06 -33.35 -10.58
C GLU A 815 -30.33 -32.64 -11.91
N LYS A 816 -30.10 -33.32 -13.03
CA LYS A 816 -30.39 -32.77 -14.38
C LYS A 816 -31.87 -32.50 -14.56
N THR A 817 -32.21 -31.36 -15.18
CA THR A 817 -33.58 -30.88 -15.30
C THR A 817 -34.46 -31.82 -16.14
N PRO A 818 -35.75 -32.00 -15.78
CA PRO A 818 -36.70 -32.79 -16.56
C PRO A 818 -37.27 -32.03 -17.79
N PHE A 819 -36.71 -30.86 -18.11
CA PHE A 819 -37.11 -29.96 -19.20
C PHE A 819 -35.87 -29.40 -19.89
N GLU A 820 -36.02 -29.02 -21.17
CA GLU A 820 -35.00 -28.28 -21.91
C GLU A 820 -35.31 -26.77 -21.98
N ILE A 821 -34.29 -25.98 -22.34
CA ILE A 821 -34.49 -24.58 -22.76
C ILE A 821 -35.45 -24.45 -23.97
N SER A 822 -35.62 -25.51 -24.76
CA SER A 822 -36.60 -25.55 -25.85
C SER A 822 -38.04 -25.50 -25.32
N ASP A 823 -38.33 -26.13 -24.19
CA ASP A 823 -39.67 -26.15 -23.57
C ASP A 823 -40.00 -24.82 -22.88
N LEU A 824 -39.02 -24.23 -22.19
CA LEU A 824 -39.16 -22.89 -21.61
C LEU A 824 -39.49 -21.85 -22.70
N LYS A 825 -38.83 -21.94 -23.87
CA LYS A 825 -39.12 -21.08 -25.03
C LYS A 825 -40.48 -21.36 -25.70
N LYS A 826 -41.06 -22.55 -25.58
CA LYS A 826 -42.42 -22.87 -26.06
C LYS A 826 -43.50 -22.29 -25.12
N ALA A 827 -43.20 -22.17 -23.83
CA ALA A 827 -44.14 -21.67 -22.81
C ALA A 827 -44.25 -20.13 -22.79
N ILE A 828 -43.15 -19.43 -23.10
CA ILE A 828 -43.13 -17.96 -23.13
C ILE A 828 -43.96 -17.44 -24.32
N PRO A 829 -44.87 -16.46 -24.10
CA PRO A 829 -45.68 -15.89 -25.18
C PRO A 829 -44.83 -15.34 -26.35
N PRO A 830 -45.16 -15.63 -27.63
CA PRO A 830 -44.34 -15.23 -28.78
C PRO A 830 -44.14 -13.71 -28.99
N HIS A 831 -44.89 -12.85 -28.30
CA HIS A 831 -44.65 -11.40 -28.33
C HIS A 831 -43.54 -10.96 -27.36
N CYS A 832 -43.24 -11.72 -26.29
CA CYS A 832 -42.18 -11.39 -25.34
C CYS A 832 -40.79 -11.31 -26.00
N PHE A 833 -40.60 -12.01 -27.13
CA PHE A 833 -39.36 -12.00 -27.90
C PHE A 833 -39.23 -10.82 -28.89
N LYS A 834 -40.20 -9.89 -28.96
CA LYS A 834 -40.21 -8.78 -29.93
C LYS A 834 -39.62 -7.51 -29.33
N ARG A 835 -38.49 -7.04 -29.87
CA ARG A 835 -37.76 -5.89 -29.33
C ARG A 835 -38.29 -4.59 -29.94
N SER A 836 -39.33 -4.06 -29.29
CA SER A 836 -40.07 -2.87 -29.74
C SER A 836 -39.24 -1.60 -29.54
N LEU A 837 -38.52 -1.18 -30.58
CA LEU A 837 -37.65 0.01 -30.60
C LEU A 837 -38.30 1.25 -29.94
N THR A 838 -39.57 1.54 -30.25
CA THR A 838 -40.33 2.66 -29.69
C THR A 838 -40.59 2.50 -28.18
N THR A 839 -40.80 1.27 -27.71
CA THR A 839 -41.01 0.97 -26.27
C THR A 839 -39.70 1.10 -25.51
N SER A 840 -38.61 0.54 -26.05
CA SER A 840 -37.28 0.62 -25.47
C SER A 840 -36.79 2.08 -25.41
N PHE A 841 -37.00 2.86 -26.48
CA PHE A 841 -36.77 4.32 -26.47
C PHE A 841 -37.76 5.10 -25.58
N TYR A 842 -38.97 4.60 -25.33
CA TYR A 842 -39.87 5.20 -24.34
C TYR A 842 -39.32 4.99 -22.92
N TYR A 843 -38.97 3.76 -22.53
CA TYR A 843 -38.42 3.50 -21.18
C TYR A 843 -37.19 4.36 -20.92
N LEU A 844 -36.30 4.51 -21.90
CA LEU A 844 -35.15 5.41 -21.78
C LEU A 844 -35.55 6.91 -21.79
N PHE A 845 -36.49 7.39 -22.62
CA PHE A 845 -36.76 8.85 -22.66
C PHE A 845 -37.69 9.31 -21.52
N ARG A 846 -38.62 8.45 -21.10
CA ARG A 846 -39.31 8.52 -19.78
C ARG A 846 -38.26 8.80 -18.74
N ASP A 847 -37.22 7.97 -18.74
CA ASP A 847 -36.10 8.07 -17.85
C ASP A 847 -35.35 9.42 -18.03
N ILE A 848 -34.95 9.85 -19.25
CA ILE A 848 -34.19 11.11 -19.51
C ILE A 848 -34.83 12.34 -18.84
N CYS A 849 -36.15 12.38 -18.76
CA CYS A 849 -36.86 13.47 -18.12
C CYS A 849 -36.60 13.51 -16.60
N ILE A 850 -36.44 12.35 -15.96
CA ILE A 850 -36.46 12.20 -14.52
C ILE A 850 -35.10 12.60 -13.91
N CYS A 851 -33.92 12.11 -14.32
CA CYS A 851 -32.68 12.63 -13.67
C CYS A 851 -32.34 14.05 -14.05
N PHE A 852 -32.81 14.55 -15.19
CA PHE A 852 -32.78 15.98 -15.45
C PHE A 852 -33.63 16.74 -14.43
N THR A 853 -34.87 16.28 -14.16
CA THR A 853 -35.73 16.84 -13.11
C THR A 853 -35.05 16.86 -11.75
N TRP A 854 -34.38 15.78 -11.32
CA TRP A 854 -33.71 15.73 -10.01
C TRP A 854 -32.39 16.50 -9.96
N TYR A 855 -31.63 16.54 -11.05
CA TYR A 855 -30.49 17.45 -11.22
C TYR A 855 -30.92 18.91 -11.05
N GLN A 856 -32.05 19.31 -11.66
CA GLN A 856 -32.62 20.64 -11.53
C GLN A 856 -33.14 20.89 -10.10
N LEU A 857 -33.84 19.94 -9.49
CA LEU A 857 -34.34 20.07 -8.11
C LEU A 857 -33.18 20.19 -7.11
N ALA A 858 -32.09 19.44 -7.28
CA ALA A 858 -30.91 19.56 -6.45
C ALA A 858 -30.18 20.89 -6.66
N SER A 859 -29.82 21.21 -7.91
CA SER A 859 -28.99 22.36 -8.24
C SER A 859 -29.64 23.69 -7.88
N ASN A 860 -30.97 23.80 -8.05
CA ASN A 860 -31.69 25.05 -7.79
C ASN A 860 -32.21 25.18 -6.36
N PHE A 861 -32.59 24.08 -5.67
CA PHE A 861 -33.28 24.17 -4.37
C PHE A 861 -32.45 23.70 -3.17
N ILE A 862 -31.59 22.68 -3.29
CA ILE A 862 -30.83 22.18 -2.11
C ILE A 862 -29.84 23.22 -1.56
N PRO A 863 -29.11 24.01 -2.38
CA PRO A 863 -28.31 25.14 -1.90
C PRO A 863 -29.11 26.25 -1.20
N LEU A 864 -30.42 26.35 -1.43
CA LEU A 864 -31.30 27.33 -0.79
C LEU A 864 -31.90 26.84 0.54
N LEU A 865 -31.80 25.55 0.84
CA LEU A 865 -32.31 24.99 2.09
C LEU A 865 -31.43 25.44 3.28
N PRO A 866 -32.03 25.88 4.40
CA PRO A 866 -31.27 26.16 5.62
C PRO A 866 -30.63 24.86 6.14
N LYS A 867 -29.44 24.96 6.71
CA LYS A 867 -28.85 23.87 7.49
C LYS A 867 -29.71 23.68 8.76
N PRO A 868 -30.13 22.45 9.12
CA PRO A 868 -29.63 21.16 8.66
C PRO A 868 -30.39 20.52 7.47
N LEU A 869 -31.47 21.10 6.96
CA LEU A 869 -32.29 20.48 5.91
C LEU A 869 -31.49 20.16 4.64
N ALA A 870 -30.56 21.04 4.23
CA ALA A 870 -29.63 20.76 3.12
C ALA A 870 -28.78 19.49 3.36
N TYR A 871 -28.37 19.21 4.59
CA TYR A 871 -27.58 18.01 4.95
C TYR A 871 -28.40 16.73 4.99
N ILE A 872 -29.74 16.82 5.02
CA ILE A 872 -30.66 15.68 4.86
C ILE A 872 -31.01 15.51 3.37
N ALA A 873 -31.23 16.62 2.66
CA ALA A 873 -31.57 16.62 1.25
C ALA A 873 -30.43 16.11 0.35
N TRP A 874 -29.16 16.36 0.69
CA TRP A 874 -28.01 15.84 -0.09
C TRP A 874 -27.92 14.30 -0.09
N PRO A 875 -27.87 13.57 1.05
CA PRO A 875 -27.88 12.11 1.05
C PRO A 875 -29.13 11.48 0.43
N LEU A 876 -30.30 12.11 0.60
CA LEU A 876 -31.52 11.71 -0.12
C LEU A 876 -31.39 11.92 -1.63
N TYR A 877 -30.78 13.04 -2.07
CA TYR A 877 -30.49 13.30 -3.49
C TYR A 877 -29.51 12.27 -4.05
N TRP A 878 -28.49 11.86 -3.30
CA TRP A 878 -27.56 10.82 -3.72
C TRP A 878 -28.23 9.45 -3.79
N PHE A 879 -28.99 9.05 -2.76
CA PHE A 879 -29.56 7.71 -2.65
C PHE A 879 -30.25 7.28 -3.94
N CYS A 880 -31.33 7.98 -4.29
CA CYS A 880 -32.04 7.57 -5.49
C CYS A 880 -31.39 8.05 -6.77
N GLN A 881 -30.46 9.03 -6.83
CA GLN A 881 -29.72 9.26 -8.08
C GLN A 881 -28.81 8.06 -8.39
N GLY A 882 -28.32 7.34 -7.38
CA GLY A 882 -27.64 6.06 -7.59
C GLY A 882 -28.60 4.95 -8.04
N SER A 883 -29.76 4.80 -7.38
CA SER A 883 -30.83 3.90 -7.86
C SER A 883 -31.23 4.24 -9.31
N SER A 884 -31.23 5.51 -9.64
CA SER A 884 -31.57 6.02 -10.96
C SER A 884 -30.54 5.71 -12.02
N PHE A 885 -29.26 5.94 -11.69
CA PHE A 885 -28.12 5.59 -12.50
C PHE A 885 -28.10 4.06 -12.71
N MET A 886 -28.57 3.28 -11.73
CA MET A 886 -28.72 1.82 -11.85
C MET A 886 -29.81 1.43 -12.86
N GLY A 887 -30.96 2.11 -12.87
CA GLY A 887 -32.01 1.89 -13.89
C GLY A 887 -31.49 2.07 -15.32
N ILE A 888 -30.67 3.11 -15.52
CA ILE A 888 -29.95 3.33 -16.79
C ILE A 888 -28.98 2.23 -17.09
N TRP A 889 -28.17 1.91 -16.08
CA TRP A 889 -27.06 1.00 -16.24
C TRP A 889 -27.60 -0.40 -16.61
N SER A 890 -28.79 -0.73 -16.09
CA SER A 890 -29.62 -1.90 -16.46
C SER A 890 -30.10 -1.83 -17.91
N ILE A 891 -30.62 -0.69 -18.41
CA ILE A 891 -30.86 -0.52 -19.87
C ILE A 891 -29.55 -0.71 -20.65
N GLY A 892 -28.44 -0.13 -20.18
CA GLY A 892 -27.11 -0.30 -20.76
C GLY A 892 -26.59 -1.74 -20.76
N HIS A 893 -27.18 -2.59 -19.94
CA HIS A 893 -26.90 -4.01 -19.82
C HIS A 893 -27.84 -4.86 -20.69
N ASP A 894 -29.13 -4.51 -20.81
CA ASP A 894 -30.05 -5.01 -21.84
C ASP A 894 -29.51 -4.79 -23.26
N LEU A 895 -28.90 -3.62 -23.52
CA LEU A 895 -28.18 -3.33 -24.77
C LEU A 895 -27.04 -4.34 -25.01
N GLY A 896 -26.29 -4.69 -23.96
CA GLY A 896 -25.22 -5.69 -23.99
C GLY A 896 -25.72 -7.08 -24.40
N HIS A 897 -26.96 -7.41 -24.02
CA HIS A 897 -27.65 -8.65 -24.38
C HIS A 897 -28.48 -8.57 -25.66
N HIS A 898 -28.43 -7.46 -26.39
CA HIS A 898 -29.22 -7.22 -27.60
C HIS A 898 -30.75 -7.36 -27.36
N ALA A 899 -31.21 -7.01 -26.16
CA ALA A 899 -32.62 -7.07 -25.76
C ALA A 899 -33.41 -5.78 -26.09
N PHE A 900 -32.72 -4.73 -26.51
CA PHE A 900 -33.31 -3.40 -26.68
C PHE A 900 -33.94 -3.18 -28.06
N SER A 901 -33.31 -3.62 -29.15
CA SER A 901 -33.86 -3.49 -30.50
C SER A 901 -33.56 -4.67 -31.42
N GLU A 902 -34.21 -4.71 -32.59
CA GLU A 902 -33.93 -5.69 -33.65
C GLU A 902 -32.62 -5.43 -34.42
N TYR A 903 -31.87 -4.39 -34.07
CA TYR A 903 -30.65 -3.98 -34.77
C TYR A 903 -29.47 -4.06 -33.81
N GLN A 904 -28.58 -5.06 -33.93
CA GLN A 904 -27.40 -5.14 -33.05
C GLN A 904 -26.57 -3.87 -33.14
N TRP A 905 -26.31 -3.38 -34.37
CA TRP A 905 -25.65 -2.09 -34.62
C TRP A 905 -26.37 -0.90 -33.96
N LEU A 906 -27.57 -1.04 -33.40
CA LEU A 906 -28.33 0.00 -32.74
C LEU A 906 -28.45 -0.21 -31.21
N ASP A 907 -27.73 -1.17 -30.63
CA ASP A 907 -27.77 -1.39 -29.18
C ASP A 907 -26.53 -0.80 -28.44
N ASP A 908 -25.32 -0.75 -29.02
CA ASP A 908 -24.10 -0.41 -28.25
C ASP A 908 -23.42 1.03 -28.36
N ALA A 909 -24.07 2.21 -28.56
CA ALA A 909 -23.37 3.48 -28.97
C ALA A 909 -22.96 4.54 -27.92
N LEU A 910 -23.60 5.69 -27.76
CA LEU A 910 -24.87 5.90 -27.05
C LEU A 910 -25.05 4.94 -25.85
N GLY A 911 -24.82 3.63 -25.95
CA GLY A 911 -24.77 2.61 -24.89
C GLY A 911 -23.35 2.41 -24.38
N PHE A 912 -22.37 2.33 -25.29
CA PHE A 912 -20.97 2.63 -24.96
C PHE A 912 -20.82 4.03 -24.33
N VAL A 913 -21.67 5.00 -24.68
CA VAL A 913 -21.79 6.31 -24.01
C VAL A 913 -22.60 6.26 -22.71
N ILE A 914 -23.63 5.40 -22.52
CA ILE A 914 -24.24 5.16 -21.19
C ILE A 914 -23.12 4.72 -20.27
N HIS A 915 -22.54 3.57 -20.58
CA HIS A 915 -21.61 2.88 -19.69
C HIS A 915 -20.34 3.72 -19.51
N SER A 916 -19.78 4.34 -20.54
CA SER A 916 -18.68 5.32 -20.35
C SER A 916 -19.11 6.51 -19.47
N ALA A 917 -20.33 7.05 -19.63
CA ALA A 917 -20.85 8.10 -18.75
C ALA A 917 -21.17 7.64 -17.31
N PHE A 918 -21.18 6.33 -17.04
CA PHE A 918 -21.23 5.73 -15.70
C PHE A 918 -19.95 4.91 -15.38
N LEU A 919 -18.82 5.28 -16.01
CA LEU A 919 -17.48 4.73 -15.78
C LEU A 919 -17.38 3.20 -15.87
N THR A 920 -18.20 2.61 -16.74
CA THR A 920 -18.21 1.20 -17.13
C THR A 920 -17.62 1.07 -18.54
N PRO A 921 -16.58 0.25 -18.78
CA PRO A 921 -16.06 0.00 -20.13
C PRO A 921 -16.99 -0.98 -20.86
N TYR A 922 -17.97 -0.46 -21.60
CA TYR A 922 -19.12 -1.21 -22.11
C TYR A 922 -18.78 -2.57 -22.74
N PHE A 923 -17.76 -2.64 -23.61
CA PHE A 923 -17.57 -3.85 -24.41
C PHE A 923 -16.74 -4.91 -23.73
N SER A 924 -15.69 -4.54 -23.00
CA SER A 924 -15.04 -5.49 -22.10
C SER A 924 -16.05 -6.02 -21.07
N PHE A 925 -16.96 -5.17 -20.57
CA PHE A 925 -18.08 -5.63 -19.75
C PHE A 925 -19.04 -6.55 -20.53
N LYS A 926 -19.48 -6.19 -21.75
CA LYS A 926 -20.36 -7.02 -22.60
C LYS A 926 -19.78 -8.41 -22.83
N TYR A 927 -18.48 -8.54 -23.08
CA TYR A 927 -17.85 -9.83 -23.36
C TYR A 927 -17.61 -10.67 -22.11
N SER A 928 -17.15 -10.08 -21.00
CA SER A 928 -17.05 -10.80 -19.72
C SER A 928 -18.43 -11.19 -19.20
N HIS A 929 -19.41 -10.30 -19.23
CA HIS A 929 -20.79 -10.59 -18.81
C HIS A 929 -21.46 -11.67 -19.68
N ARG A 930 -21.23 -11.68 -21.00
CA ARG A 930 -21.67 -12.77 -21.88
C ARG A 930 -20.98 -14.11 -21.54
N SER A 931 -19.72 -14.09 -21.12
CA SER A 931 -19.01 -15.29 -20.65
C SER A 931 -19.55 -15.78 -19.29
N HIS A 932 -19.90 -14.87 -18.37
CA HIS A 932 -20.63 -15.18 -17.13
C HIS A 932 -21.99 -15.85 -17.41
N HIS A 933 -22.79 -15.34 -18.36
CA HIS A 933 -24.04 -15.98 -18.79
C HIS A 933 -23.85 -17.35 -19.47
N ALA A 934 -22.67 -17.60 -20.05
CA ALA A 934 -22.33 -18.88 -20.65
C ALA A 934 -21.82 -19.92 -19.61
N HIS A 935 -21.33 -19.47 -18.45
CA HIS A 935 -20.64 -20.31 -17.45
C HIS A 935 -21.15 -20.10 -16.02
N THR A 936 -22.38 -19.58 -15.83
CA THR A 936 -22.91 -19.15 -14.53
C THR A 936 -22.76 -20.26 -13.47
N ASN A 937 -22.21 -19.90 -12.30
CA ASN A 937 -21.93 -20.79 -11.17
C ASN A 937 -21.00 -21.98 -11.48
N SER A 938 -20.18 -21.89 -12.55
CA SER A 938 -18.99 -22.75 -12.72
C SER A 938 -17.87 -22.30 -11.79
N MET A 939 -17.26 -23.25 -11.08
CA MET A 939 -16.11 -22.99 -10.21
C MET A 939 -14.84 -22.61 -10.98
N GLU A 940 -14.75 -22.97 -12.26
CA GLU A 940 -13.59 -22.72 -13.13
C GLU A 940 -13.81 -21.63 -14.19
N TYR A 941 -15.03 -21.51 -14.73
CA TYR A 941 -15.25 -20.79 -16.00
C TYR A 941 -16.13 -19.54 -15.94
N ASP A 942 -16.76 -19.23 -14.81
CA ASP A 942 -17.50 -17.97 -14.62
C ASP A 942 -16.58 -16.73 -14.63
N GLU A 943 -17.11 -15.50 -14.71
CA GLU A 943 -16.36 -14.25 -14.69
C GLU A 943 -16.68 -13.34 -13.50
N VAL A 944 -17.66 -13.66 -12.66
CA VAL A 944 -17.99 -12.82 -11.49
C VAL A 944 -18.60 -13.64 -10.33
N TRP A 945 -18.38 -13.17 -9.10
CA TRP A 945 -18.84 -13.78 -7.84
C TRP A 945 -18.43 -15.24 -7.59
N ILE A 946 -17.34 -15.72 -8.18
CA ILE A 946 -16.85 -17.08 -7.94
C ILE A 946 -16.44 -17.22 -6.46
N PRO A 947 -17.06 -18.14 -5.70
CA PRO A 947 -16.75 -18.31 -4.31
C PRO A 947 -15.40 -18.99 -4.10
N LYS A 948 -14.74 -18.66 -2.99
CA LYS A 948 -13.53 -19.36 -2.55
C LYS A 948 -13.91 -20.68 -1.87
N ARG A 949 -13.06 -21.70 -1.99
CA ARG A 949 -13.16 -22.95 -1.21
C ARG A 949 -12.62 -22.71 0.20
N LYS A 950 -13.03 -23.50 1.21
CA LYS A 950 -12.58 -23.35 2.62
C LYS A 950 -11.05 -23.26 2.80
N ALA A 951 -10.29 -23.92 1.92
CA ALA A 951 -8.81 -23.90 1.94
C ALA A 951 -8.18 -22.51 1.64
N ASP A 952 -8.96 -21.55 1.12
CA ASP A 952 -8.57 -20.14 1.05
C ASP A 952 -8.75 -19.50 2.44
N THR A 953 -7.79 -19.74 3.34
CA THR A 953 -7.86 -19.32 4.74
C THR A 953 -7.95 -17.80 4.88
N MET A 954 -7.22 -17.05 4.07
CA MET A 954 -7.23 -15.58 4.11
C MET A 954 -8.63 -15.01 3.83
N TYR A 955 -9.31 -15.48 2.78
CA TYR A 955 -10.66 -15.02 2.45
C TYR A 955 -11.68 -15.45 3.51
N SER A 956 -11.60 -16.71 3.95
CA SER A 956 -12.57 -17.32 4.86
C SER A 956 -12.47 -16.80 6.30
N GLU A 957 -11.27 -16.48 6.80
CA GLU A 957 -11.06 -15.94 8.16
C GLU A 957 -11.45 -14.45 8.27
N VAL A 958 -11.05 -13.62 7.30
CA VAL A 958 -11.37 -12.18 7.28
C VAL A 958 -12.88 -11.95 7.24
N LEU A 959 -13.61 -12.75 6.45
CA LEU A 959 -15.07 -12.67 6.37
C LEU A 959 -15.78 -13.39 7.54
N ASN A 960 -15.13 -14.27 8.30
CA ASN A 960 -15.75 -14.85 9.49
C ASN A 960 -15.74 -13.90 10.70
N ASN A 961 -14.72 -13.02 10.77
CA ASN A 961 -14.66 -11.98 11.80
C ASN A 961 -15.72 -10.88 11.53
N PRO A 962 -16.54 -10.47 12.51
CA PRO A 962 -17.57 -9.46 12.29
C PRO A 962 -17.07 -8.07 11.83
N LEU A 963 -15.87 -7.65 12.24
CA LEU A 963 -15.26 -6.38 11.82
C LEU A 963 -14.57 -6.51 10.47
N GLY A 964 -13.86 -7.61 10.22
CA GLY A 964 -13.30 -7.92 8.89
C GLY A 964 -14.38 -8.02 7.82
N ASN A 965 -15.49 -8.69 8.14
CA ASN A 965 -16.70 -8.78 7.32
C ASN A 965 -17.34 -7.40 7.09
N LEU A 966 -17.52 -6.58 8.13
CA LEU A 966 -18.06 -5.22 8.00
C LEU A 966 -17.16 -4.32 7.14
N PHE A 967 -15.84 -4.41 7.29
CA PHE A 967 -14.88 -3.72 6.42
C PHE A 967 -15.00 -4.18 4.97
N MET A 968 -14.96 -5.50 4.74
CA MET A 968 -15.13 -6.06 3.40
C MET A 968 -16.50 -5.73 2.80
N THR A 969 -17.54 -5.52 3.62
CA THR A 969 -18.85 -4.99 3.18
C THR A 969 -18.73 -3.57 2.65
N VAL A 970 -18.00 -2.69 3.35
CA VAL A 970 -17.73 -1.30 2.93
C VAL A 970 -16.86 -1.28 1.66
N VAL A 971 -15.82 -2.10 1.59
CA VAL A 971 -14.99 -2.29 0.37
C VAL A 971 -15.85 -2.82 -0.78
N ARG A 972 -16.75 -3.77 -0.53
CA ARG A 972 -17.66 -4.32 -1.56
C ARG A 972 -18.57 -3.22 -2.12
N LEU A 973 -19.26 -2.47 -1.27
CA LEU A 973 -20.21 -1.44 -1.69
C LEU A 973 -19.56 -0.19 -2.34
N LEU A 974 -18.33 0.18 -1.95
CA LEU A 974 -17.68 1.40 -2.45
C LEU A 974 -16.64 1.15 -3.55
N LEU A 975 -15.90 0.03 -3.49
CA LEU A 975 -14.68 -0.19 -4.28
C LEU A 975 -14.73 -1.43 -5.19
N SER A 976 -15.58 -2.44 -4.94
CA SER A 976 -15.60 -3.62 -5.81
C SER A 976 -16.03 -3.33 -7.25
N PHE A 977 -16.86 -2.32 -7.49
CA PHE A 977 -17.24 -1.92 -8.85
C PHE A 977 -16.02 -1.48 -9.71
N PRO A 978 -15.24 -0.45 -9.34
CA PRO A 978 -14.02 -0.12 -10.09
C PRO A 978 -12.96 -1.23 -10.02
N MET A 979 -12.79 -1.92 -8.89
CA MET A 979 -11.81 -3.00 -8.77
C MET A 979 -12.12 -4.22 -9.66
N TYR A 980 -13.39 -4.50 -9.95
CA TYR A 980 -13.79 -5.52 -10.92
C TYR A 980 -13.27 -5.16 -12.33
N PHE A 981 -13.53 -3.94 -12.78
CA PHE A 981 -13.04 -3.50 -14.08
C PHE A 981 -11.51 -3.39 -14.13
N THR A 982 -10.85 -2.90 -13.09
CA THR A 982 -9.39 -2.72 -13.09
C THR A 982 -8.61 -4.01 -12.87
N PHE A 983 -9.08 -4.95 -12.05
CA PHE A 983 -8.29 -6.11 -11.57
C PHE A 983 -9.06 -7.46 -11.59
N ASN A 984 -10.25 -7.51 -12.19
CA ASN A 984 -11.13 -8.70 -12.24
C ASN A 984 -11.45 -9.33 -10.87
N ILE A 985 -11.53 -8.53 -9.79
CA ILE A 985 -11.83 -9.11 -8.46
C ILE A 985 -13.22 -9.77 -8.45
N HIS A 986 -13.31 -10.94 -7.81
CA HIS A 986 -14.45 -11.87 -7.84
C HIS A 986 -14.64 -12.69 -9.15
N GLY A 987 -13.84 -12.46 -10.20
CA GLY A 987 -13.82 -13.32 -11.40
C GLY A 987 -12.85 -14.52 -11.30
N ARG A 988 -12.82 -15.36 -12.35
CA ARG A 988 -11.91 -16.53 -12.41
C ARG A 988 -10.43 -16.13 -12.48
N PRO A 989 -9.52 -16.99 -11.96
CA PRO A 989 -8.10 -16.87 -12.26
C PRO A 989 -7.83 -17.13 -13.74
N TYR A 990 -6.81 -16.45 -14.27
CA TYR A 990 -6.27 -16.68 -15.61
C TYR A 990 -4.75 -16.75 -15.55
N ASN A 991 -4.15 -17.32 -16.60
CA ASN A 991 -2.72 -17.18 -16.84
C ASN A 991 -2.46 -15.78 -17.43
N GLY A 992 -1.84 -14.88 -16.65
CA GLY A 992 -1.53 -13.50 -17.05
C GLY A 992 -2.48 -12.45 -16.45
N PHE A 993 -2.17 -11.16 -16.69
CA PHE A 993 -2.89 -10.05 -16.06
C PHE A 993 -4.32 -9.85 -16.61
N VAL A 994 -5.29 -9.69 -15.71
CA VAL A 994 -6.72 -9.61 -16.04
C VAL A 994 -7.29 -8.23 -15.73
N SER A 995 -7.86 -7.58 -16.75
CA SER A 995 -8.46 -6.26 -16.60
C SER A 995 -9.38 -5.94 -17.79
N HIS A 996 -10.53 -5.34 -17.49
CA HIS A 996 -11.46 -4.83 -18.48
C HIS A 996 -10.92 -3.56 -19.19
N PHE A 997 -9.80 -3.01 -18.72
CA PHE A 997 -9.04 -1.94 -19.37
C PHE A 997 -7.71 -2.44 -20.00
N TYR A 998 -7.57 -3.76 -20.18
CA TYR A 998 -6.42 -4.36 -20.86
C TYR A 998 -6.89 -5.12 -22.11
N PRO A 999 -6.81 -4.50 -23.31
CA PRO A 999 -7.26 -5.12 -24.55
C PRO A 999 -6.59 -6.45 -24.93
N GLN A 1000 -5.45 -6.79 -24.36
CA GLN A 1000 -4.76 -8.08 -24.56
C GLN A 1000 -5.01 -9.08 -23.42
N SER A 1001 -5.93 -8.77 -22.50
CA SER A 1001 -6.26 -9.65 -21.37
C SER A 1001 -6.72 -11.03 -21.85
N PRO A 1002 -6.32 -12.12 -21.16
CA PRO A 1002 -6.72 -13.49 -21.54
C PRO A 1002 -8.23 -13.74 -21.45
N MET A 1003 -9.01 -12.81 -20.87
CA MET A 1003 -10.47 -12.84 -20.88
C MET A 1003 -11.12 -12.45 -22.23
N PHE A 1004 -10.35 -11.89 -23.18
CA PHE A 1004 -10.84 -11.47 -24.49
C PHE A 1004 -10.15 -12.23 -25.63
N ASN A 1005 -10.94 -12.84 -26.51
CA ASN A 1005 -10.41 -13.44 -27.74
C ASN A 1005 -10.05 -12.34 -28.76
N ASP A 1006 -9.26 -12.68 -29.79
CA ASP A 1006 -8.80 -11.72 -30.80
C ASP A 1006 -9.93 -10.94 -31.52
N SER A 1007 -11.16 -11.48 -31.56
CA SER A 1007 -12.34 -10.77 -32.11
C SER A 1007 -12.99 -9.76 -31.16
N GLU A 1008 -12.47 -9.63 -29.94
CA GLU A 1008 -12.96 -8.73 -28.89
C GLU A 1008 -11.89 -7.70 -28.48
N ARG A 1009 -10.60 -7.99 -28.67
CA ARG A 1009 -9.50 -7.08 -28.27
C ARG A 1009 -9.57 -5.71 -28.92
N LYS A 1010 -9.95 -5.70 -30.20
CA LYS A 1010 -9.87 -4.53 -31.19
C LYS A 1010 -11.06 -3.58 -30.60
N LEU A 1011 -11.93 -4.10 -29.71
CA LEU A 1011 -13.13 -3.48 -29.15
C LEU A 1011 -12.97 -2.97 -27.73
N VAL A 1012 -12.27 -3.70 -26.87
CA VAL A 1012 -11.86 -3.19 -25.55
C VAL A 1012 -11.11 -1.86 -25.71
N TRP A 1013 -10.24 -1.74 -26.71
CA TRP A 1013 -9.57 -0.50 -27.09
C TRP A 1013 -10.50 0.71 -27.29
N LEU A 1014 -11.68 0.51 -27.89
CA LEU A 1014 -12.63 1.60 -28.10
C LEU A 1014 -13.42 1.90 -26.81
N SER A 1015 -13.63 0.91 -25.94
CA SER A 1015 -14.15 1.15 -24.57
C SER A 1015 -13.19 1.97 -23.73
N ASP A 1016 -11.89 1.69 -23.79
CA ASP A 1016 -10.85 2.50 -23.14
C ASP A 1016 -10.86 3.95 -23.66
N ALA A 1017 -11.04 4.15 -24.96
CA ALA A 1017 -11.15 5.48 -25.56
C ALA A 1017 -12.42 6.23 -25.08
N GLY A 1018 -13.55 5.55 -24.89
CA GLY A 1018 -14.75 6.16 -24.29
C GLY A 1018 -14.59 6.51 -22.82
N MET A 1019 -13.90 5.66 -22.05
CA MET A 1019 -13.55 5.94 -20.66
C MET A 1019 -12.63 7.17 -20.56
N VAL A 1020 -11.61 7.28 -21.41
CA VAL A 1020 -10.76 8.48 -21.51
C VAL A 1020 -11.58 9.72 -21.90
N ALA A 1021 -12.50 9.60 -22.86
CA ALA A 1021 -13.39 10.69 -23.25
C ALA A 1021 -14.35 11.12 -22.11
N ALA A 1022 -14.88 10.17 -21.34
CA ALA A 1022 -15.73 10.42 -20.19
C ALA A 1022 -14.95 11.11 -19.05
N PHE A 1023 -13.76 10.61 -18.69
CA PHE A 1023 -12.90 11.27 -17.71
C PHE A 1023 -12.47 12.68 -18.15
N TYR A 1024 -12.18 12.89 -19.44
CA TYR A 1024 -11.91 14.22 -19.97
C TYR A 1024 -13.13 15.15 -19.89
N GLY A 1025 -14.33 14.65 -20.23
CA GLY A 1025 -15.58 15.39 -20.08
C GLY A 1025 -15.86 15.79 -18.63
N LEU A 1026 -15.71 14.85 -17.68
CA LEU A 1026 -15.84 15.09 -16.25
C LEU A 1026 -14.81 16.11 -15.74
N TYR A 1027 -13.54 16.01 -16.18
CA TYR A 1027 -12.51 17.01 -15.90
C TYR A 1027 -12.91 18.41 -16.41
N LYS A 1028 -13.41 18.52 -17.65
CA LYS A 1028 -13.88 19.79 -18.23
C LYS A 1028 -15.06 20.39 -17.47
N ILE A 1029 -15.96 19.56 -16.93
CA ILE A 1029 -17.08 19.99 -16.07
C ILE A 1029 -16.58 20.42 -14.68
N ALA A 1030 -15.66 19.68 -14.05
CA ALA A 1030 -15.05 20.07 -12.77
C ALA A 1030 -14.27 21.39 -12.88
N ALA A 1031 -13.63 21.65 -14.01
CA ALA A 1031 -12.87 22.86 -14.29
C ALA A 1031 -13.74 24.09 -14.60
N SER A 1032 -14.99 23.91 -15.06
CA SER A 1032 -15.96 25.00 -15.27
C SER A 1032 -16.87 25.26 -14.07
N THR A 1033 -17.02 24.30 -13.16
CA THR A 1033 -17.85 24.39 -11.95
C THR A 1033 -16.99 24.30 -10.69
N SER A 1034 -16.88 23.12 -10.08
CA SER A 1034 -15.85 22.75 -9.10
C SER A 1034 -15.84 21.23 -8.91
N ALA A 1035 -14.73 20.68 -8.38
CA ALA A 1035 -14.68 19.28 -7.98
C ALA A 1035 -15.77 18.92 -6.94
N THR A 1036 -16.06 19.82 -5.98
CA THR A 1036 -17.12 19.64 -4.98
C THR A 1036 -18.50 19.58 -5.62
N TRP A 1037 -18.79 20.45 -6.61
CA TRP A 1037 -20.05 20.43 -7.34
C TRP A 1037 -20.21 19.12 -8.12
N LEU A 1038 -19.19 18.71 -8.87
CA LEU A 1038 -19.23 17.46 -9.65
C LEU A 1038 -19.41 16.25 -8.73
N PHE A 1039 -18.73 16.22 -7.59
CA PHE A 1039 -18.92 15.16 -6.60
C PHE A 1039 -20.34 15.15 -6.04
N CYS A 1040 -20.89 16.30 -5.63
CA CYS A 1040 -22.24 16.35 -5.04
C CYS A 1040 -23.35 16.04 -6.07
N ILE A 1041 -23.16 16.40 -7.34
CA ILE A 1041 -24.17 16.25 -8.40
C ILE A 1041 -24.10 14.90 -9.13
N TYR A 1042 -22.90 14.35 -9.33
CA TYR A 1042 -22.65 13.14 -10.13
C TYR A 1042 -21.84 12.06 -9.37
N GLY A 1043 -20.76 12.43 -8.67
CA GLY A 1043 -19.85 11.45 -8.04
C GLY A 1043 -20.46 10.65 -6.89
N ALA A 1044 -21.09 11.30 -5.92
CA ALA A 1044 -21.77 10.63 -4.80
C ALA A 1044 -22.99 9.79 -5.27
N PRO A 1045 -23.82 10.24 -6.23
CA PRO A 1045 -24.75 9.36 -6.95
C PRO A 1045 -24.12 8.14 -7.60
N LEU A 1046 -22.98 8.28 -8.27
CA LEU A 1046 -22.30 7.15 -8.92
C LEU A 1046 -21.84 6.11 -7.87
N LEU A 1047 -21.32 6.54 -6.72
CA LEU A 1047 -21.03 5.62 -5.61
C LEU A 1047 -22.27 4.86 -5.12
N VAL A 1048 -23.45 5.49 -5.12
CA VAL A 1048 -24.70 4.79 -4.79
C VAL A 1048 -25.17 3.89 -5.95
N MET A 1049 -24.87 4.22 -7.21
CA MET A 1049 -25.09 3.31 -8.34
C MET A 1049 -24.27 2.03 -8.17
N ASN A 1050 -22.98 2.18 -7.88
CA ASN A 1050 -22.06 1.07 -7.61
C ASN A 1050 -22.60 0.17 -6.49
N ALA A 1051 -23.09 0.77 -5.39
CA ALA A 1051 -23.72 0.02 -4.31
C ALA A 1051 -24.97 -0.77 -4.76
N HIS A 1052 -25.79 -0.24 -5.67
CA HIS A 1052 -26.94 -0.97 -6.24
C HIS A 1052 -26.53 -2.07 -7.22
N PHE A 1053 -25.52 -1.86 -8.07
CA PHE A 1053 -24.92 -2.91 -8.90
C PHE A 1053 -24.38 -4.05 -8.04
N ILE A 1054 -23.76 -3.72 -6.91
CA ILE A 1054 -23.27 -4.71 -5.94
C ILE A 1054 -24.43 -5.42 -5.25
N PHE A 1055 -25.49 -4.72 -4.82
CA PHE A 1055 -26.69 -5.38 -4.30
C PHE A 1055 -27.31 -6.32 -5.33
N PHE A 1056 -27.37 -5.95 -6.61
CA PHE A 1056 -27.87 -6.79 -7.69
C PHE A 1056 -26.95 -8.01 -7.91
N THR A 1057 -25.72 -7.80 -8.38
CA THR A 1057 -24.85 -8.92 -8.76
C THR A 1057 -24.48 -9.84 -7.59
N PHE A 1058 -24.25 -9.32 -6.37
CA PHE A 1058 -23.92 -10.17 -5.21
C PHE A 1058 -25.13 -10.98 -4.74
N LEU A 1059 -26.30 -10.36 -4.48
CA LEU A 1059 -27.43 -11.06 -3.88
C LEU A 1059 -28.08 -12.10 -4.80
N HIS A 1060 -27.96 -11.92 -6.11
CA HIS A 1060 -28.60 -12.79 -7.09
C HIS A 1060 -27.78 -14.05 -7.42
N HIS A 1061 -26.46 -14.04 -7.12
CA HIS A 1061 -25.54 -15.18 -7.33
C HIS A 1061 -25.04 -15.80 -6.02
N SER A 1062 -24.83 -14.99 -4.97
CA SER A 1062 -24.43 -15.48 -3.64
C SER A 1062 -25.65 -15.70 -2.75
N HIS A 1063 -26.04 -16.97 -2.54
CA HIS A 1063 -27.08 -17.34 -1.58
C HIS A 1063 -26.91 -18.81 -1.10
N LEU A 1064 -27.24 -19.09 0.16
CA LEU A 1064 -27.06 -20.40 0.81
C LEU A 1064 -27.76 -21.58 0.11
N SER A 1065 -28.81 -21.30 -0.67
CA SER A 1065 -29.61 -22.30 -1.38
C SER A 1065 -29.17 -22.57 -2.82
N LEU A 1066 -28.10 -21.91 -3.31
CA LEU A 1066 -27.61 -22.03 -4.67
C LEU A 1066 -26.36 -22.90 -4.73
N ALA A 1067 -26.34 -23.83 -5.68
CA ALA A 1067 -25.20 -24.69 -5.94
C ALA A 1067 -24.17 -23.97 -6.81
N HIS A 1068 -22.92 -24.39 -6.68
CA HIS A 1068 -21.84 -24.10 -7.61
C HIS A 1068 -21.24 -25.43 -8.04
N TYR A 1069 -20.84 -25.56 -9.30
CA TYR A 1069 -20.44 -26.84 -9.88
C TYR A 1069 -19.00 -26.76 -10.39
N ASP A 1070 -18.20 -27.77 -10.11
CA ASP A 1070 -16.97 -28.01 -10.88
C ASP A 1070 -17.28 -28.74 -12.20
N SER A 1071 -16.29 -28.78 -13.09
CA SER A 1071 -16.34 -29.35 -14.43
C SER A 1071 -16.76 -30.82 -14.53
N ARG A 1072 -16.92 -31.55 -13.41
CA ARG A 1072 -17.54 -32.88 -13.38
C ARG A 1072 -19.07 -32.84 -13.51
N GLU A 1073 -19.70 -31.83 -12.93
CA GLU A 1073 -21.17 -31.72 -12.86
C GLU A 1073 -21.75 -30.45 -13.49
N TRP A 1074 -20.93 -29.45 -13.84
CA TRP A 1074 -21.47 -28.24 -14.46
C TRP A 1074 -22.11 -28.51 -15.83
N ASP A 1075 -23.34 -28.04 -16.01
CA ASP A 1075 -23.95 -27.82 -17.33
C ASP A 1075 -24.70 -26.49 -17.36
N TRP A 1076 -24.94 -25.97 -18.57
CA TRP A 1076 -25.46 -24.62 -18.75
C TRP A 1076 -26.84 -24.38 -18.12
N ILE A 1077 -27.73 -25.39 -18.10
CA ILE A 1077 -29.07 -25.23 -17.51
C ILE A 1077 -28.97 -25.20 -15.98
N ARG A 1078 -28.22 -26.11 -15.37
CA ARG A 1078 -27.99 -26.08 -13.91
C ARG A 1078 -27.22 -24.84 -13.44
N GLY A 1079 -26.28 -24.36 -14.26
CA GLY A 1079 -25.58 -23.09 -14.04
C GLY A 1079 -26.51 -21.88 -14.05
N ALA A 1080 -27.27 -21.68 -15.15
CA ALA A 1080 -28.18 -20.54 -15.29
C ALA A 1080 -29.31 -20.52 -14.23
N LEU A 1081 -29.79 -21.70 -13.81
CA LEU A 1081 -30.79 -21.83 -12.73
C LEU A 1081 -30.22 -21.60 -11.32
N SER A 1082 -28.90 -21.58 -11.14
CA SER A 1082 -28.27 -21.33 -9.83
C SER A 1082 -28.18 -19.85 -9.50
N THR A 1083 -29.30 -19.14 -9.70
CA THR A 1083 -29.51 -17.73 -9.36
C THR A 1083 -30.83 -17.56 -8.59
N VAL A 1084 -31.08 -16.41 -7.96
CA VAL A 1084 -32.28 -16.16 -7.16
C VAL A 1084 -33.00 -14.87 -7.54
N ASP A 1085 -34.32 -14.94 -7.74
CA ASP A 1085 -35.19 -13.77 -7.94
C ASP A 1085 -35.61 -13.14 -6.59
N ARG A 1086 -35.78 -11.81 -6.56
CA ARG A 1086 -35.94 -11.05 -5.32
C ARG A 1086 -36.89 -9.86 -5.47
N ASN A 1087 -37.43 -9.38 -4.35
CA ASN A 1087 -38.30 -8.20 -4.32
C ASN A 1087 -37.61 -6.98 -3.68
N TYR A 1088 -37.28 -5.96 -4.49
CA TYR A 1088 -36.68 -4.70 -4.04
C TYR A 1088 -37.76 -3.60 -3.85
N GLY A 1089 -39.05 -3.96 -3.93
CA GLY A 1089 -40.18 -3.05 -3.78
C GLY A 1089 -40.28 -2.04 -4.92
N ILE A 1090 -40.44 -0.76 -4.58
CA ILE A 1090 -40.53 0.36 -5.55
C ILE A 1090 -39.29 0.40 -6.48
N LEU A 1091 -38.14 -0.09 -6.01
CA LEU A 1091 -36.92 -0.14 -6.82
C LEU A 1091 -36.99 -1.13 -7.99
N ASN A 1092 -37.86 -2.15 -7.97
CA ASN A 1092 -38.02 -3.05 -9.13
C ASN A 1092 -38.37 -2.22 -10.38
N THR A 1093 -39.39 -1.35 -10.30
CA THR A 1093 -39.83 -0.48 -11.40
C THR A 1093 -38.78 0.55 -11.84
N VAL A 1094 -37.83 0.88 -10.96
CA VAL A 1094 -36.67 1.75 -11.27
C VAL A 1094 -35.54 0.96 -11.95
N PHE A 1095 -35.40 -0.33 -11.66
CA PHE A 1095 -34.40 -1.24 -12.25
C PHE A 1095 -35.01 -2.11 -13.36
N HIS A 1096 -36.17 -1.71 -13.89
CA HIS A 1096 -36.89 -2.40 -14.96
C HIS A 1096 -37.18 -3.88 -14.65
N ASP A 1097 -37.54 -4.15 -13.40
CA ASP A 1097 -37.99 -5.44 -12.86
C ASP A 1097 -36.99 -6.61 -13.00
N VAL A 1098 -35.73 -6.34 -13.40
CA VAL A 1098 -34.64 -7.34 -13.50
C VAL A 1098 -34.41 -8.08 -12.18
N THR A 1099 -34.63 -7.42 -11.04
CA THR A 1099 -34.51 -8.03 -9.70
C THR A 1099 -35.54 -9.14 -9.45
N CYS A 1100 -36.72 -9.10 -10.07
CA CYS A 1100 -37.74 -10.14 -9.93
C CYS A 1100 -37.89 -11.03 -11.19
N ALA A 1101 -36.90 -10.98 -12.09
CA ALA A 1101 -36.84 -11.76 -13.32
C ALA A 1101 -35.39 -12.07 -13.75
N HIS A 1102 -34.48 -12.21 -12.78
CA HIS A 1102 -33.06 -12.48 -12.99
C HIS A 1102 -32.83 -13.93 -13.43
N VAL A 1103 -33.62 -14.88 -12.91
CA VAL A 1103 -33.55 -16.30 -13.33
C VAL A 1103 -33.88 -16.45 -14.82
N VAL A 1104 -34.94 -15.79 -15.32
CA VAL A 1104 -35.24 -15.81 -16.76
C VAL A 1104 -34.23 -14.99 -17.57
N HIS A 1105 -33.63 -13.95 -16.98
CA HIS A 1105 -32.55 -13.21 -17.60
C HIS A 1105 -31.30 -14.08 -17.82
N HIS A 1106 -30.95 -14.97 -16.89
CA HIS A 1106 -29.85 -15.93 -17.11
C HIS A 1106 -30.18 -16.99 -18.17
N LEU A 1107 -31.43 -17.47 -18.21
CA LEU A 1107 -31.87 -18.45 -19.20
C LEU A 1107 -32.02 -17.84 -20.62
N ILE A 1108 -32.52 -16.60 -20.74
CA ILE A 1108 -32.86 -15.94 -22.01
C ILE A 1108 -32.70 -14.41 -21.88
N SER A 1109 -31.45 -13.94 -21.79
CA SER A 1109 -31.15 -12.52 -21.60
C SER A 1109 -31.61 -11.58 -22.73
N THR A 1110 -31.97 -12.13 -23.90
CA THR A 1110 -32.43 -11.38 -25.08
C THR A 1110 -33.90 -10.91 -25.00
N ILE A 1111 -34.63 -11.27 -23.94
CA ILE A 1111 -36.01 -10.80 -23.72
C ILE A 1111 -35.94 -9.36 -23.15
N PRO A 1112 -36.61 -8.36 -23.76
CA PRO A 1112 -36.63 -7.00 -23.21
C PRO A 1112 -37.16 -6.97 -21.78
N HIS A 1113 -36.60 -6.14 -20.90
CA HIS A 1113 -37.04 -5.96 -19.51
C HIS A 1113 -38.58 -5.83 -19.35
N TYR A 1114 -39.26 -5.14 -20.26
CA TYR A 1114 -40.73 -4.97 -20.23
C TYR A 1114 -41.54 -6.25 -20.52
N HIS A 1115 -40.88 -7.38 -20.80
CA HIS A 1115 -41.49 -8.71 -20.93
C HIS A 1115 -40.85 -9.79 -20.03
N THR A 1116 -39.78 -9.51 -19.28
CA THR A 1116 -39.10 -10.55 -18.46
C THR A 1116 -39.99 -11.07 -17.34
N VAL A 1117 -40.80 -10.22 -16.69
CA VAL A 1117 -41.76 -10.66 -15.66
C VAL A 1117 -42.87 -11.53 -16.26
N GLU A 1118 -43.32 -11.25 -17.49
CA GLU A 1118 -44.30 -12.09 -18.21
C GLU A 1118 -43.69 -13.47 -18.53
N ALA A 1119 -42.46 -13.49 -19.03
CA ALA A 1119 -41.71 -14.71 -19.30
C ALA A 1119 -41.44 -15.54 -18.03
N THR A 1120 -41.06 -14.90 -16.92
CA THR A 1120 -40.85 -15.56 -15.61
C THR A 1120 -42.11 -16.28 -15.15
N ASN A 1121 -43.27 -15.61 -15.21
CA ASN A 1121 -44.54 -16.20 -14.82
C ASN A 1121 -44.97 -17.37 -15.73
N ALA A 1122 -44.59 -17.33 -17.02
CA ALA A 1122 -44.86 -18.43 -17.96
C ALA A 1122 -43.99 -19.68 -17.71
N ILE A 1123 -42.71 -19.51 -17.32
CA ILE A 1123 -41.79 -20.65 -17.13
C ILE A 1123 -41.78 -21.20 -15.69
N LYS A 1124 -42.11 -20.39 -14.69
CA LYS A 1124 -42.07 -20.77 -13.26
C LYS A 1124 -42.82 -22.09 -12.93
N PRO A 1125 -43.98 -22.42 -13.54
CA PRO A 1125 -44.64 -23.72 -13.35
C PRO A 1125 -43.87 -24.92 -13.91
N ILE A 1126 -42.98 -24.72 -14.89
CA ILE A 1126 -42.13 -25.76 -15.49
C ILE A 1126 -40.84 -25.94 -14.67
N LEU A 1127 -40.26 -24.83 -14.19
CA LEU A 1127 -39.06 -24.84 -13.36
C LEU A 1127 -39.28 -25.55 -12.01
N GLY A 1128 -40.46 -25.41 -11.40
CA GLY A 1128 -40.80 -26.09 -10.15
C GLY A 1128 -39.81 -25.79 -9.02
N ASP A 1129 -39.31 -26.83 -8.36
CA ASP A 1129 -38.32 -26.72 -7.26
C ASP A 1129 -36.97 -26.10 -7.67
N TYR A 1130 -36.63 -26.05 -8.96
CA TYR A 1130 -35.43 -25.37 -9.44
C TYR A 1130 -35.55 -23.84 -9.42
N TYR A 1131 -36.76 -23.27 -9.35
CA TYR A 1131 -36.94 -21.82 -9.32
C TYR A 1131 -36.74 -21.27 -7.91
N LYS A 1132 -35.68 -20.49 -7.69
CA LYS A 1132 -35.41 -19.84 -6.40
C LYS A 1132 -35.92 -18.40 -6.36
N TYR A 1133 -36.70 -18.10 -5.31
CA TYR A 1133 -37.17 -16.75 -4.96
C TYR A 1133 -36.83 -16.45 -3.49
N ASP A 1134 -36.55 -15.19 -3.18
CA ASP A 1134 -36.38 -14.70 -1.81
C ASP A 1134 -36.95 -13.28 -1.65
N ASP A 1135 -38.01 -13.15 -0.84
CA ASP A 1135 -38.67 -11.90 -0.49
C ASP A 1135 -38.04 -11.18 0.72
N THR A 1136 -36.98 -11.75 1.31
CA THR A 1136 -36.25 -11.15 2.44
C THR A 1136 -35.84 -9.71 2.11
N PRO A 1137 -36.24 -8.70 2.91
CA PRO A 1137 -35.94 -7.29 2.62
C PRO A 1137 -34.45 -7.06 2.37
N ILE A 1138 -34.11 -6.32 1.30
CA ILE A 1138 -32.78 -6.33 0.67
C ILE A 1138 -31.60 -6.11 1.62
N LEU A 1139 -31.74 -5.28 2.66
CA LEU A 1139 -30.68 -5.05 3.65
C LEU A 1139 -30.52 -6.22 4.64
N LYS A 1140 -31.60 -6.92 4.98
CA LYS A 1140 -31.56 -8.18 5.77
C LYS A 1140 -30.96 -9.30 4.92
N ALA A 1141 -31.34 -9.42 3.65
CA ALA A 1141 -30.75 -10.37 2.72
C ALA A 1141 -29.25 -10.11 2.55
N PHE A 1142 -28.85 -8.88 2.24
CA PHE A 1142 -27.44 -8.51 2.05
C PHE A 1142 -26.59 -8.79 3.29
N TRP A 1143 -27.12 -8.53 4.49
CA TRP A 1143 -26.45 -8.87 5.74
C TRP A 1143 -26.37 -10.38 6.00
N ARG A 1144 -27.44 -11.14 5.69
CA ARG A 1144 -27.47 -12.61 5.82
C ARG A 1144 -26.47 -13.26 4.87
N GLU A 1145 -26.44 -12.83 3.61
CA GLU A 1145 -25.56 -13.36 2.57
C GLU A 1145 -24.11 -13.00 2.88
N THR A 1146 -23.83 -11.74 3.17
CA THR A 1146 -22.49 -11.27 3.50
C THR A 1146 -21.93 -11.95 4.76
N LYS A 1147 -22.79 -12.35 5.71
CA LYS A 1147 -22.40 -13.10 6.93
C LYS A 1147 -22.23 -14.60 6.72
N ASN A 1148 -23.01 -15.22 5.82
CA ASN A 1148 -23.15 -16.69 5.75
C ASN A 1148 -22.66 -17.32 4.44
N CYS A 1149 -22.44 -16.54 3.38
CA CYS A 1149 -21.89 -16.98 2.10
C CYS A 1149 -20.40 -16.60 2.04
N ILE A 1150 -19.58 -17.29 2.85
CA ILE A 1150 -18.17 -16.94 3.02
C ILE A 1150 -17.27 -17.75 2.10
N TYR A 1151 -17.43 -19.07 2.12
CA TYR A 1151 -16.73 -20.01 1.26
C TYR A 1151 -17.70 -21.10 0.81
N VAL A 1152 -17.30 -21.93 -0.14
CA VAL A 1152 -18.06 -23.11 -0.56
C VAL A 1152 -17.34 -24.42 -0.25
N GLU A 1153 -18.14 -25.46 0.01
CA GLU A 1153 -17.72 -26.83 0.31
C GLU A 1153 -18.66 -27.83 -0.36
N PRO A 1154 -18.20 -29.06 -0.67
CA PRO A 1154 -19.11 -30.19 -0.84
C PRO A 1154 -19.84 -30.49 0.48
N ASP A 1155 -20.87 -31.34 0.42
CA ASP A 1155 -21.45 -31.91 1.64
C ASP A 1155 -20.57 -33.05 2.20
N GLU A 1156 -20.70 -33.31 3.50
CA GLU A 1156 -19.91 -34.35 4.18
C GLU A 1156 -20.13 -35.73 3.54
N GLY A 1157 -19.05 -36.42 3.17
CA GLY A 1157 -19.10 -37.69 2.44
C GLY A 1157 -19.42 -37.57 0.94
N ALA A 1158 -19.54 -36.36 0.40
CA ALA A 1158 -19.81 -36.08 -1.01
C ALA A 1158 -18.67 -35.28 -1.69
N GLU A 1159 -17.43 -35.47 -1.24
CA GLU A 1159 -16.24 -34.71 -1.68
C GLU A 1159 -15.98 -34.80 -3.19
N ASP A 1160 -16.29 -35.95 -3.80
CA ASP A 1160 -16.17 -36.18 -5.25
C ASP A 1160 -17.43 -35.84 -6.07
N SER A 1161 -18.48 -35.29 -5.44
CA SER A 1161 -19.75 -34.99 -6.13
C SER A 1161 -19.68 -33.87 -7.16
N GLY A 1162 -18.63 -33.04 -7.16
CA GLY A 1162 -18.52 -31.86 -8.00
C GLY A 1162 -19.49 -30.71 -7.67
N VAL A 1163 -20.34 -30.88 -6.65
CA VAL A 1163 -21.32 -29.89 -6.18
C VAL A 1163 -20.81 -29.19 -4.92
N TYR A 1164 -20.86 -27.86 -4.89
CA TYR A 1164 -20.38 -27.03 -3.80
C TYR A 1164 -21.49 -26.07 -3.33
N TRP A 1165 -21.58 -25.86 -2.02
CA TRP A 1165 -22.59 -25.04 -1.36
C TRP A 1165 -21.96 -24.00 -0.45
N PHE A 1166 -22.61 -22.83 -0.35
CA PHE A 1166 -22.16 -21.78 0.56
C PHE A 1166 -22.23 -22.20 2.03
N ARG A 1167 -21.17 -21.84 2.77
CA ARG A 1167 -20.92 -22.14 4.17
C ARG A 1167 -20.32 -20.93 4.88
N ARG A 1168 -20.32 -21.02 6.21
CA ARG A 1168 -19.76 -20.04 7.15
C ARG A 1168 -18.67 -20.70 7.97
#